data_AF-A0A6I1E1L6-F1
#
_entry.id   AF-A0A6I1E1L6-F1
#
_cell.length_a   1.000
_cell.length_b   1.000
_cell.length_c   1.000
_cell.angle_alpha   90.00
_cell.angle_beta   90.00
_cell.angle_gamma   90.00
#
_symmetry.space_group_name_H-M   'P 1'
#
loop_
_entity.id
_entity.type
_entity.pdbx_description
1 polymer ?
#
loop_
_entity_poly.entity_id
_entity_poly.type
_entity_poly.pdbx_seq_one_letter_code
_entity_poly.pdbx_strand_id
1 'polypeptide(L)'
;MENITFLKLWNTIVRYFTATVFFLVVGLVSSFGMTPNHISASGNTDTISNTHIALPSSWNGLEWLNPFYEISVDPDCDGDGVTCKQEEQDGTDPNDPCDFVLEHQDCTPSTAWKNSDCDGDGVTNQKEKEDGTDPLNPCDLILEHQNCSASNEWKNMDCDGDGVTNEKEKEDGTDPFDPCDLILEHQNCSASNEWKNMDCDGDGVTNEKEKEDGTDPFDPCDLILEHQNCSPSDEWKNMDCDGDGVTNEKEKEDGTDPFDPCDLILEHQNCSPSDEWKNMDCDGDGVTNEKEKEDGTDPFDPCDFIPEHQNCTPSEEWKNMDCDGDGVTNEDEKEDGTDPLDPCDYNPDHITLPQSGDYLTADCDGDGVTNEDEEEDGTDPNDACDFVLDSQTVDPSSTWNASDCDGDGVTNEDEKEDGTDPLDPCDYNPESITLEPSAEWKELDCDGDGNPNDKDPNPLEATAVDDSGSTPALTEVAINILENDDYLPNNDDNNVGVTNLSRIGGTATGVVSFDADTGIMTYTPTELESNSTVTVVYQVCNVLPDPNVCASATVTIEVGANTIDAVDDSYTGSTSGGDIVDSDVLSNDTLNGEPVTLAEVTLTSTPTDELTINDDGSVSVNPGTAEGIYTITYTICEIANVENCDTAMVTVEVVEGMANVIDAVDDSYTGNGDIVDSDVLSNDTLNGESVTLEDVILTSTPTDELTINPDGSVTVNPGTAEGIYTITYTICEIANVENCDTAMVTVEVVEGMANVIDAVDDSYTGNGDIVDSDVLSNDTLNGESVTLEDVILTSDPTDELTINDDGSVSVNPGTAEGIYTITYTICEIANVENCDMATVTVEVTEGMVNVIDAVDDFYTEGTEGGAIPNANVLLNDRLDGGEVTLSNVILTSDPTNSLTINDDGTITVDSGITEGEYTIEYTICERDNPENCDTATVTVIIEEIEVNQMVTPNGDLKNDFLFIRGVSKIKSSTLQIFNRWGVAVYEGKNYDNVRNVFDGRSRGRSSLSVNDYLPAGVYFYIFNYETEKGSFTDTDYIYISR
;
A
#
# COMPACT_ATOMS: atom_id res chain seq x y z
N MET A 1 -19.31 38.96 -17.59
CA MET A 1 -20.52 39.80 -17.72
C MET A 1 -20.88 40.29 -16.33
N GLU A 2 -21.42 41.52 -16.20
CA GLU A 2 -22.18 42.10 -15.06
C GLU A 2 -21.93 41.58 -13.62
N ASN A 3 -21.69 42.40 -12.58
CA ASN A 3 -22.28 43.72 -12.31
C ASN A 3 -21.45 44.58 -11.33
N ILE A 4 -21.86 45.85 -11.14
CA ILE A 4 -21.13 46.89 -10.40
C ILE A 4 -21.98 47.47 -9.23
N THR A 5 -21.30 48.08 -8.25
CA THR A 5 -21.70 49.13 -7.27
C THR A 5 -22.26 48.81 -5.86
N PHE A 6 -21.41 49.19 -4.86
CA PHE A 6 -21.67 50.02 -3.65
C PHE A 6 -22.28 49.42 -2.36
N LEU A 7 -21.44 49.42 -1.30
CA LEU A 7 -21.67 50.28 -0.12
C LEU A 7 -20.32 50.86 0.39
N LYS A 8 -20.33 51.74 1.41
CA LYS A 8 -19.21 52.68 1.67
C LYS A 8 -19.11 53.12 3.15
N LEU A 9 -17.87 53.35 3.63
CA LEU A 9 -17.48 54.00 4.92
C LEU A 9 -17.73 53.11 6.16
N TRP A 10 -16.90 53.05 7.20
CA TRP A 10 -15.67 53.77 7.67
C TRP A 10 -14.90 52.73 8.54
N ASN A 11 -13.60 52.79 8.86
CA ASN A 11 -12.56 53.81 8.76
C ASN A 11 -11.18 53.10 8.89
N THR A 12 -10.13 53.58 8.22
CA THR A 12 -8.68 53.58 8.61
C THR A 12 -7.81 53.73 7.36
N ILE A 13 -7.07 54.83 7.27
CA ILE A 13 -5.92 55.05 6.38
C ILE A 13 -4.93 55.87 7.23
N VAL A 14 -3.80 55.35 7.73
CA VAL A 14 -2.62 54.75 7.05
C VAL A 14 -1.59 55.80 6.61
N ARG A 15 -0.31 55.45 6.87
CA ARG A 15 0.96 55.94 6.30
C ARG A 15 1.58 57.28 6.74
N TYR A 16 2.76 57.11 7.32
CA TYR A 16 3.96 57.90 7.01
C TYR A 16 4.10 58.20 5.51
N PHE A 17 4.48 59.44 5.15
CA PHE A 17 5.67 59.70 4.31
C PHE A 17 6.05 61.20 4.36
N THR A 18 7.16 61.56 3.70
CA THR A 18 8.07 62.65 4.10
C THR A 18 7.94 63.99 3.35
N ALA A 19 8.70 64.99 3.85
CA ALA A 19 9.40 66.04 3.10
C ALA A 19 8.77 67.46 2.86
N THR A 20 9.29 68.42 3.65
CA THR A 20 10.01 69.63 3.15
C THR A 20 9.27 70.95 2.78
N VAL A 21 9.20 71.85 3.79
CA VAL A 21 9.62 73.29 3.78
C VAL A 21 9.00 74.31 2.80
N PHE A 22 8.32 75.36 3.33
CA PHE A 22 8.87 76.75 3.35
C PHE A 22 8.08 77.83 4.15
N PHE A 23 8.86 78.63 4.90
CA PHE A 23 8.79 80.11 5.11
C PHE A 23 7.96 80.82 6.23
N LEU A 24 8.73 81.42 7.18
CA LEU A 24 8.83 82.88 7.49
C LEU A 24 7.83 83.50 8.53
N VAL A 25 8.19 84.29 9.57
CA VAL A 25 9.48 84.59 10.30
C VAL A 25 9.28 85.53 11.54
N VAL A 26 10.33 85.68 12.37
CA VAL A 26 10.51 86.54 13.60
C VAL A 26 9.75 86.14 14.89
N GLY A 27 10.38 85.99 16.08
CA GLY A 27 11.82 85.92 16.44
C GLY A 27 12.20 86.55 17.80
N LEU A 28 13.47 86.28 18.21
CA LEU A 28 14.29 86.95 19.27
C LEU A 28 14.02 86.53 20.74
N VAL A 29 14.97 86.24 21.65
CA VAL A 29 16.47 86.13 21.69
C VAL A 29 16.85 85.38 23.00
N SER A 30 18.04 84.77 23.23
CA SER A 30 19.20 84.35 22.41
C SER A 30 20.18 83.52 23.27
N SER A 31 20.91 82.56 22.69
CA SER A 31 22.06 81.88 23.31
C SER A 31 23.42 82.50 22.91
N PHE A 32 24.42 82.42 23.80
CA PHE A 32 25.88 82.56 23.64
C PHE A 32 26.52 82.15 24.99
N GLY A 33 27.72 81.58 25.14
CA GLY A 33 28.77 81.18 24.20
C GLY A 33 30.18 81.30 24.86
N MET A 34 31.11 80.41 24.50
CA MET A 34 32.57 80.43 24.78
C MET A 34 33.13 80.08 26.19
N THR A 35 34.11 79.17 26.17
CA THR A 35 35.25 79.03 27.10
C THR A 35 36.52 79.60 26.44
N PRO A 36 37.75 79.57 27.02
CA PRO A 36 38.20 79.81 28.40
C PRO A 36 39.26 80.96 28.48
N ASN A 37 39.68 81.42 29.68
CA ASN A 37 41.10 81.68 30.05
C ASN A 37 41.33 82.34 31.45
N HIS A 38 42.14 81.66 32.28
CA HIS A 38 43.34 82.16 32.97
C HIS A 38 43.40 83.55 33.64
N ILE A 39 43.56 83.60 34.98
CA ILE A 39 44.78 84.02 35.74
C ILE A 39 44.49 84.34 37.23
N SER A 40 45.52 84.12 38.07
CA SER A 40 45.57 84.37 39.51
C SER A 40 45.67 85.85 39.91
N ALA A 41 45.24 86.20 41.13
CA ALA A 41 46.03 86.92 42.14
C ALA A 41 45.22 87.28 43.41
N SER A 42 45.92 87.50 44.51
CA SER A 42 45.41 87.97 45.81
C SER A 42 45.27 89.50 45.88
N GLY A 43 44.52 90.02 46.86
CA GLY A 43 44.54 91.47 47.12
C GLY A 43 43.48 92.03 48.07
N ASN A 44 43.81 92.06 49.35
CA ASN A 44 43.14 92.71 50.49
C ASN A 44 42.76 94.22 50.31
N THR A 45 41.97 94.75 51.27
CA THR A 45 41.81 96.16 51.75
C THR A 45 40.55 97.01 51.42
N ASP A 46 39.85 97.35 52.52
CA ASP A 46 39.49 98.72 53.00
C ASP A 46 38.25 99.55 52.54
N THR A 47 37.24 99.57 53.45
CA THR A 47 36.72 100.75 54.20
C THR A 47 35.55 101.67 53.73
N ILE A 48 34.84 102.20 54.76
CA ILE A 48 34.16 103.53 54.88
C ILE A 48 32.73 103.66 54.25
N SER A 49 31.64 104.14 54.90
CA SER A 49 31.41 104.86 56.18
C SER A 49 29.96 105.43 56.29
N ASN A 50 29.45 105.65 57.53
CA ASN A 50 28.53 106.74 57.99
C ASN A 50 27.00 106.75 57.61
N THR A 51 26.04 107.28 58.41
CA THR A 51 25.98 107.77 59.84
C THR A 51 24.55 108.09 60.35
N HIS A 52 24.43 108.30 61.69
CA HIS A 52 23.46 109.14 62.47
C HIS A 52 22.13 108.47 62.93
N ILE A 53 21.48 108.82 64.07
CA ILE A 53 21.75 109.75 65.22
C ILE A 53 21.01 109.20 66.49
N ALA A 54 21.62 109.11 67.69
CA ALA A 54 21.62 110.04 68.86
C ALA A 54 20.21 110.38 69.45
N LEU A 55 19.90 110.47 70.76
CA LEU A 55 20.54 110.48 72.10
C LEU A 55 19.40 110.91 73.10
N PRO A 56 19.58 111.30 74.41
CA PRO A 56 20.52 110.92 75.48
C PRO A 56 19.85 110.65 76.88
N SER A 57 20.63 110.15 77.87
CA SER A 57 20.86 110.74 79.24
C SER A 57 21.19 109.64 80.27
N SER A 58 22.38 109.45 80.88
CA SER A 58 23.38 110.31 81.56
C SER A 58 23.17 110.46 83.09
N TRP A 59 24.12 110.00 83.93
CA TRP A 59 25.03 110.83 84.78
C TRP A 59 25.88 109.97 85.75
N ASN A 60 27.02 110.53 86.20
CA ASN A 60 27.98 109.93 87.16
C ASN A 60 27.60 110.18 88.63
N GLY A 61 28.19 109.43 89.56
CA GLY A 61 28.21 109.81 90.99
C GLY A 61 29.11 108.94 91.89
N LEU A 62 30.31 109.43 92.22
CA LEU A 62 30.99 109.08 93.47
C LEU A 62 30.32 109.82 94.64
N GLU A 63 30.18 109.19 95.82
CA GLU A 63 30.74 109.74 97.07
C GLU A 63 30.59 108.79 98.26
N TRP A 64 31.47 108.95 99.25
CA TRP A 64 31.43 108.26 100.54
C TRP A 64 30.47 108.96 101.50
N LEU A 65 29.77 108.21 102.37
CA LEU A 65 29.78 108.42 103.84
C LEU A 65 28.82 107.45 104.58
N ASN A 66 29.38 106.65 105.50
CA ASN A 66 28.66 106.00 106.59
C ASN A 66 28.27 107.09 107.62
N PRO A 67 27.05 107.07 108.23
CA PRO A 67 26.98 106.44 109.56
C PRO A 67 25.63 105.76 109.92
N PHE A 68 25.71 104.50 110.35
CA PHE A 68 24.91 103.88 111.43
C PHE A 68 23.39 104.12 111.47
N TYR A 69 22.63 103.08 111.09
CA TYR A 69 21.58 102.53 111.96
C TYR A 69 21.59 101.00 111.87
N GLU A 70 21.39 100.30 112.98
CA GLU A 70 21.66 98.86 113.07
C GLU A 70 20.62 97.99 112.33
N ILE A 71 21.11 96.87 111.80
CA ILE A 71 20.34 95.84 111.10
C ILE A 71 19.49 95.06 112.12
N SER A 72 18.21 94.88 111.80
CA SER A 72 17.41 93.75 112.29
C SER A 72 17.36 92.74 111.14
N VAL A 73 18.04 91.61 111.30
CA VAL A 73 17.93 90.50 110.34
C VAL A 73 16.60 89.80 110.64
N ASP A 74 15.73 89.61 109.65
CA ASP A 74 14.65 88.64 109.80
C ASP A 74 15.26 87.23 109.75
N PRO A 75 14.83 86.31 110.63
CA PRO A 75 15.28 84.93 110.56
C PRO A 75 14.68 84.22 109.33
N ASP A 76 15.41 83.21 108.89
CA ASP A 76 14.93 82.02 108.20
C ASP A 76 14.37 81.08 109.29
N CYS A 77 13.17 80.52 109.10
CA CYS A 77 12.39 79.88 110.17
C CYS A 77 12.57 78.36 110.26
N ASP A 78 12.65 77.65 109.13
CA ASP A 78 12.84 76.20 109.04
C ASP A 78 14.19 75.78 108.45
N GLY A 79 14.91 76.71 107.81
CA GLY A 79 16.26 76.53 107.31
C GLY A 79 16.34 76.26 105.82
N ASP A 80 15.33 76.62 105.02
CA ASP A 80 15.31 76.44 103.56
C ASP A 80 16.22 77.42 102.80
N GLY A 81 16.50 78.60 103.36
CA GLY A 81 17.25 79.68 102.73
C GLY A 81 16.38 80.83 102.18
N VAL A 82 15.06 80.77 102.31
CA VAL A 82 14.15 81.91 102.20
C VAL A 82 13.98 82.52 103.61
N THR A 83 13.37 83.71 103.73
CA THR A 83 13.07 84.30 105.05
C THR A 83 11.59 84.21 105.34
N CYS A 84 11.18 84.04 106.60
CA CYS A 84 9.76 83.81 106.92
C CYS A 84 8.81 85.01 106.73
N LYS A 85 9.30 86.13 106.19
CA LYS A 85 8.45 87.19 105.60
C LYS A 85 8.35 87.14 104.08
N GLN A 86 9.30 86.49 103.41
CA GLN A 86 9.29 86.28 101.98
C GLN A 86 8.35 85.09 101.66
N GLU A 87 8.40 84.02 102.44
CA GLU A 87 7.43 82.91 102.39
C GLU A 87 5.97 83.38 102.60
N GLU A 88 5.72 84.24 103.61
CA GLU A 88 4.41 84.92 103.80
C GLU A 88 3.96 85.77 102.60
N GLN A 89 4.88 86.21 101.71
CA GLN A 89 4.55 86.96 100.49
C GLN A 89 4.33 86.04 99.29
N ASP A 90 5.08 84.94 99.21
CA ASP A 90 5.03 83.96 98.13
C ASP A 90 3.86 82.99 98.28
N GLY A 91 3.40 82.78 99.51
CA GLY A 91 2.22 81.98 99.84
C GLY A 91 2.53 80.57 100.36
N THR A 92 3.79 80.31 100.71
CA THR A 92 4.30 79.03 101.21
C THR A 92 4.30 78.98 102.75
N ASP A 93 4.34 77.80 103.38
CA ASP A 93 4.33 77.65 104.85
C ASP A 93 5.73 77.91 105.46
N PRO A 94 5.92 78.99 106.27
CA PRO A 94 7.23 79.35 106.83
C PRO A 94 7.74 78.44 107.97
N ASN A 95 7.36 77.17 107.95
CA ASN A 95 7.75 76.11 108.87
C ASN A 95 7.95 74.76 108.15
N ASP A 96 7.70 74.67 106.85
CA ASP A 96 7.92 73.48 106.04
C ASP A 96 9.08 73.75 105.05
N PRO A 97 10.29 73.22 105.31
CA PRO A 97 11.46 73.54 104.50
C PRO A 97 11.38 73.01 103.06
N CYS A 98 10.30 72.33 102.68
CA CYS A 98 10.02 71.88 101.31
C CYS A 98 8.88 72.66 100.63
N ASP A 99 8.26 73.64 101.29
CA ASP A 99 7.28 74.57 100.71
C ASP A 99 7.95 75.96 100.58
N PHE A 100 8.66 76.19 99.48
CA PHE A 100 9.34 77.46 99.21
C PHE A 100 9.40 77.76 97.70
N VAL A 101 9.75 79.00 97.33
CA VAL A 101 10.00 79.38 95.94
C VAL A 101 11.50 79.45 95.69
N LEU A 102 12.02 78.55 94.85
CA LEU A 102 13.46 78.39 94.59
C LEU A 102 14.16 79.70 94.14
N GLU A 103 13.48 80.55 93.37
CA GLU A 103 14.03 81.84 92.92
C GLU A 103 14.30 82.86 94.06
N HIS A 104 13.68 82.68 95.24
CA HIS A 104 13.77 83.63 96.36
C HIS A 104 14.72 83.21 97.49
N GLN A 105 15.51 82.17 97.26
CA GLN A 105 16.42 81.57 98.24
C GLN A 105 17.72 82.39 98.43
N ASP A 106 17.56 83.62 98.92
CA ASP A 106 18.62 84.62 99.09
C ASP A 106 19.56 84.37 100.30
N CYS A 107 19.21 83.44 101.20
CA CYS A 107 20.01 83.05 102.37
C CYS A 107 20.68 81.67 102.19
N THR A 108 21.71 81.38 102.99
CA THR A 108 22.39 80.07 102.93
C THR A 108 21.52 78.98 103.56
N PRO A 109 21.06 77.94 102.83
CA PRO A 109 20.21 76.91 103.41
C PRO A 109 20.93 76.11 104.51
N SER A 110 20.13 75.63 105.47
CA SER A 110 20.58 74.85 106.61
C SER A 110 21.13 73.47 106.22
N THR A 111 21.83 72.82 107.15
CA THR A 111 22.25 71.42 106.99
C THR A 111 21.08 70.43 107.11
N ALA A 112 19.91 70.87 107.58
CA ALA A 112 18.71 70.04 107.58
C ALA A 112 18.16 69.97 106.15
N TRP A 113 17.80 71.13 105.58
CA TRP A 113 17.34 71.27 104.20
C TRP A 113 18.26 70.59 103.18
N LYS A 114 19.59 70.81 103.27
CA LYS A 114 20.58 70.21 102.35
C LYS A 114 20.62 68.68 102.33
N ASN A 115 20.18 68.04 103.42
CA ASN A 115 20.13 66.59 103.58
C ASN A 115 18.68 66.06 103.52
N SER A 116 17.71 66.94 103.33
CA SER A 116 16.35 66.56 102.95
C SER A 116 16.34 66.18 101.47
N ASP A 117 15.21 65.60 101.09
CA ASP A 117 14.74 65.22 99.78
C ASP A 117 13.30 65.77 99.80
N CYS A 118 13.02 66.81 99.01
CA CYS A 118 11.83 67.65 99.20
C CYS A 118 10.67 67.34 98.24
N ASP A 119 10.96 66.81 97.07
CA ASP A 119 9.96 66.28 96.13
C ASP A 119 9.81 64.75 96.23
N GLY A 120 10.71 64.07 96.94
CA GLY A 120 10.65 62.65 97.23
C GLY A 120 11.30 61.78 96.15
N ASP A 121 12.20 62.31 95.33
CA ASP A 121 12.84 61.60 94.21
C ASP A 121 13.97 60.63 94.62
N GLY A 122 14.45 60.72 95.86
CA GLY A 122 15.57 59.92 96.39
C GLY A 122 16.94 60.57 96.25
N VAL A 123 17.04 61.77 95.69
CA VAL A 123 18.21 62.65 95.68
C VAL A 123 18.04 63.70 96.80
N THR A 124 19.15 64.20 97.33
CA THR A 124 19.11 65.23 98.38
C THR A 124 19.21 66.63 97.79
N ASN A 125 18.51 67.61 98.35
CA ASN A 125 18.48 69.00 97.86
C ASN A 125 19.85 69.69 97.64
N GLN A 126 20.92 69.23 98.32
CA GLN A 126 22.28 69.69 98.01
C GLN A 126 22.83 69.11 96.71
N LYS A 127 22.57 67.83 96.44
CA LYS A 127 23.10 67.07 95.32
C LYS A 127 22.44 67.52 94.00
N GLU A 128 21.14 67.72 94.01
CA GLU A 128 20.39 68.31 92.88
C GLU A 128 20.96 69.68 92.49
N LYS A 129 21.26 70.55 93.47
CA LYS A 129 21.98 71.81 93.23
C LYS A 129 23.42 71.67 92.75
N GLU A 130 24.08 70.55 93.00
CA GLU A 130 25.40 70.23 92.44
C GLU A 130 25.28 69.71 90.99
N ASP A 131 24.15 69.09 90.65
CA ASP A 131 23.84 68.51 89.34
C ASP A 131 23.16 69.50 88.38
N GLY A 132 22.47 70.51 88.92
CA GLY A 132 21.75 71.55 88.18
C GLY A 132 20.24 71.34 88.08
N THR A 133 19.67 70.43 88.87
CA THR A 133 18.25 70.05 88.86
C THR A 133 17.46 70.75 89.99
N ASP A 134 16.13 70.81 89.88
CA ASP A 134 15.22 71.54 90.78
C ASP A 134 14.73 70.71 91.99
N PRO A 135 15.13 71.04 93.26
CA PRO A 135 14.75 70.34 94.49
C PRO A 135 13.27 70.32 94.91
N LEU A 136 12.39 70.66 93.98
CA LEU A 136 10.93 70.70 94.12
C LEU A 136 10.22 70.03 92.93
N ASN A 137 10.96 69.49 91.96
CA ASN A 137 10.42 68.86 90.76
C ASN A 137 10.86 67.38 90.69
N PRO A 138 10.00 66.43 91.08
CA PRO A 138 10.37 65.02 91.20
C PRO A 138 10.72 64.33 89.88
N CYS A 139 10.54 65.02 88.74
CA CYS A 139 10.92 64.54 87.41
C CYS A 139 12.13 65.27 86.81
N ASP A 140 12.78 66.18 87.55
CA ASP A 140 14.05 66.81 87.18
C ASP A 140 15.14 66.27 88.12
N LEU A 141 15.73 65.13 87.77
CA LEU A 141 16.85 64.55 88.48
C LEU A 141 17.80 63.80 87.55
N ILE A 142 18.98 63.44 88.07
CA ILE A 142 19.86 62.48 87.42
C ILE A 142 19.72 61.13 88.13
N LEU A 143 19.13 60.13 87.47
CA LEU A 143 18.78 58.84 88.07
C LEU A 143 19.95 58.12 88.79
N GLU A 144 21.17 58.24 88.26
CA GLU A 144 22.38 57.64 88.85
C GLU A 144 22.78 58.24 90.21
N HIS A 145 22.22 59.40 90.56
CA HIS A 145 22.54 60.15 91.77
C HIS A 145 21.56 59.95 92.95
N GLN A 146 20.51 59.12 92.78
CA GLN A 146 19.64 58.70 93.88
C GLN A 146 20.47 58.10 95.02
N ASN A 147 20.58 58.85 96.12
CA ASN A 147 21.50 58.57 97.22
C ASN A 147 20.79 58.26 98.55
N CYS A 148 19.47 58.45 98.59
CA CYS A 148 18.59 57.98 99.66
C CYS A 148 17.49 57.05 99.09
N SER A 149 16.26 57.07 99.62
CA SER A 149 15.20 56.15 99.19
C SER A 149 13.99 56.94 98.71
N ALA A 150 13.80 56.94 97.39
CA ALA A 150 12.67 57.58 96.72
C ALA A 150 11.33 57.21 97.36
N SER A 151 10.46 58.22 97.41
CA SER A 151 9.12 58.16 97.99
C SER A 151 8.18 57.23 97.23
N ASN A 152 7.10 56.82 97.88
CA ASN A 152 6.02 56.10 97.18
C ASN A 152 5.25 57.02 96.23
N GLU A 153 5.32 58.35 96.39
CA GLU A 153 4.76 59.28 95.41
C GLU A 153 5.58 59.23 94.12
N TRP A 154 6.90 59.41 94.18
CA TRP A 154 7.82 59.29 93.04
C TRP A 154 7.70 57.95 92.30
N LYS A 155 7.69 56.85 93.04
CA LYS A 155 7.55 55.48 92.48
C LYS A 155 6.29 55.25 91.65
N ASN A 156 5.21 56.00 91.92
CA ASN A 156 3.94 55.90 91.22
C ASN A 156 3.68 57.12 90.31
N MET A 157 4.65 58.02 90.15
CA MET A 157 4.66 58.98 89.06
C MET A 157 5.15 58.29 87.77
N ASP A 158 4.92 58.99 86.68
CA ASP A 158 5.18 58.70 85.29
C ASP A 158 5.75 60.04 84.81
N CYS A 159 7.06 60.10 84.56
CA CYS A 159 7.80 61.37 84.52
C CYS A 159 8.03 61.91 83.11
N ASP A 160 8.06 61.05 82.10
CA ASP A 160 8.07 61.40 80.67
C ASP A 160 6.68 61.33 80.02
N GLY A 161 5.70 60.69 80.68
CA GLY A 161 4.33 60.59 80.22
C GLY A 161 4.07 59.37 79.32
N ASP A 162 4.90 58.33 79.35
CA ASP A 162 4.77 57.13 78.52
C ASP A 162 3.63 56.17 78.95
N GLY A 163 3.13 56.32 80.18
CA GLY A 163 2.10 55.45 80.76
C GLY A 163 2.63 54.27 81.59
N VAL A 164 3.93 54.18 81.83
CA VAL A 164 4.61 53.32 82.79
C VAL A 164 5.03 54.18 83.99
N THR A 165 5.07 53.59 85.19
CA THR A 165 5.53 54.30 86.39
C THR A 165 7.02 54.14 86.64
N ASN A 166 7.69 55.16 87.17
CA ASN A 166 9.13 55.17 87.48
C ASN A 166 9.67 53.94 88.25
N GLU A 167 8.86 53.30 89.12
CA GLU A 167 9.27 52.06 89.80
C GLU A 167 9.29 50.83 88.88
N LYS A 168 8.40 50.79 87.89
CA LYS A 168 8.23 49.69 86.94
C LYS A 168 9.29 49.72 85.84
N GLU A 169 9.55 50.90 85.26
CA GLU A 169 10.65 51.12 84.32
C GLU A 169 12.00 50.72 84.92
N LYS A 170 12.21 51.07 86.19
CA LYS A 170 13.38 50.66 86.97
C LYS A 170 13.45 49.15 87.27
N GLU A 171 12.32 48.44 87.24
CA GLU A 171 12.31 46.95 87.27
C GLU A 171 12.63 46.35 85.89
N ASP A 172 12.22 47.03 84.81
CA ASP A 172 12.39 46.60 83.42
C ASP A 172 13.77 46.92 82.84
N GLY A 173 14.41 47.98 83.35
CA GLY A 173 15.71 48.47 82.92
C GLY A 173 15.67 49.66 81.96
N THR A 174 14.51 50.30 81.82
CA THR A 174 14.28 51.47 80.95
C THR A 174 14.44 52.80 81.73
N ASP A 175 14.58 53.93 81.03
CA ASP A 175 14.87 55.26 81.62
C ASP A 175 13.59 56.12 81.86
N PRO A 176 13.20 56.43 83.12
CA PRO A 176 11.99 57.21 83.50
C PRO A 176 11.88 58.67 83.03
N PHE A 177 12.67 59.05 82.04
CA PHE A 177 12.74 60.39 81.46
C PHE A 177 12.87 60.36 79.92
N ASP A 178 12.90 59.17 79.31
CA ASP A 178 12.92 59.00 77.86
C ASP A 178 11.62 58.30 77.42
N PRO A 179 10.62 59.05 76.90
CA PRO A 179 9.31 58.53 76.55
C PRO A 179 9.32 57.48 75.42
N CYS A 180 10.47 57.22 74.81
CA CYS A 180 10.66 56.17 73.81
C CYS A 180 11.46 54.95 74.31
N ASP A 181 11.97 54.97 75.55
CA ASP A 181 12.57 53.79 76.20
C ASP A 181 11.55 53.17 77.16
N LEU A 182 10.67 52.29 76.64
CA LEU A 182 9.72 51.55 77.46
C LEU A 182 9.43 50.14 76.94
N ILE A 183 8.77 49.34 77.78
CA ILE A 183 8.15 48.08 77.36
C ILE A 183 6.64 48.31 77.24
N LEU A 184 6.11 48.33 76.02
CA LEU A 184 4.71 48.69 75.73
C LEU A 184 3.67 47.87 76.51
N GLU A 185 3.93 46.57 76.73
CA GLU A 185 3.04 45.68 77.50
C GLU A 185 3.00 45.99 79.01
N HIS A 186 3.89 46.85 79.50
CA HIS A 186 4.03 47.22 80.90
C HIS A 186 3.36 48.55 81.28
N GLN A 187 2.77 49.29 80.32
CA GLN A 187 1.96 50.48 80.61
C GLN A 187 0.92 50.19 81.69
N ASN A 188 1.12 50.77 82.87
CA ASN A 188 0.38 50.48 84.10
C ASN A 188 -0.42 51.69 84.64
N CYS A 189 -0.23 52.87 84.05
CA CYS A 189 -1.03 54.07 84.29
C CYS A 189 -1.71 54.55 82.99
N SER A 190 -1.62 55.83 82.61
CA SER A 190 -2.31 56.35 81.42
C SER A 190 -1.42 57.35 80.68
N ALA A 191 -0.84 56.88 79.58
CA ALA A 191 0.04 57.65 78.70
C ALA A 191 -0.52 59.04 78.36
N SER A 192 0.38 60.02 78.38
CA SER A 192 0.13 61.42 78.10
C SER A 192 -0.30 61.66 76.65
N ASN A 193 -0.90 62.83 76.39
CA ASN A 193 -1.13 63.27 75.02
C ASN A 193 0.18 63.63 74.30
N GLU A 194 1.29 63.81 75.02
CA GLU A 194 2.58 64.18 74.45
C GLU A 194 3.26 62.93 73.88
N TRP A 195 3.31 61.83 74.64
CA TRP A 195 3.70 60.49 74.17
C TRP A 195 2.84 60.00 72.99
N LYS A 196 1.51 60.14 73.08
CA LYS A 196 0.58 59.70 72.03
C LYS A 196 0.76 60.35 70.66
N ASN A 197 1.29 61.58 70.63
CA ASN A 197 1.59 62.32 69.41
C ASN A 197 3.10 62.35 69.10
N MET A 198 3.89 61.57 69.84
CA MET A 198 5.26 61.24 69.50
C MET A 198 5.26 60.14 68.42
N ASP A 199 6.43 59.94 67.85
CA ASP A 199 6.80 59.06 66.74
C ASP A 199 8.20 58.61 67.19
N CYS A 200 8.28 57.41 67.77
CA CYS A 200 9.39 57.01 68.65
C CYS A 200 10.52 56.28 67.91
N ASP A 201 10.20 55.59 66.82
CA ASP A 201 11.18 54.97 65.91
C ASP A 201 11.51 55.86 64.69
N GLY A 202 10.72 56.89 64.43
CA GLY A 202 10.94 57.85 63.35
C GLY A 202 10.30 57.43 62.02
N ASP A 203 9.34 56.51 62.00
CA ASP A 203 8.68 56.01 60.79
C ASP A 203 7.69 57.00 60.13
N GLY A 204 7.25 58.02 60.86
CA GLY A 204 6.25 58.99 60.42
C GLY A 204 4.80 58.67 60.79
N VAL A 205 4.56 57.67 61.64
CA VAL A 205 3.29 57.34 62.30
C VAL A 205 3.44 57.66 63.80
N THR A 206 2.37 58.15 64.43
CA THR A 206 2.40 58.44 65.87
C THR A 206 2.06 57.22 66.73
N ASN A 207 2.66 57.08 67.91
CA ASN A 207 2.45 55.99 68.87
C ASN A 207 0.97 55.65 69.18
N GLU A 208 0.04 56.63 69.17
CA GLU A 208 -1.41 56.35 69.35
C GLU A 208 -2.04 55.67 68.12
N LYS A 209 -1.56 55.98 66.92
CA LYS A 209 -2.07 55.48 65.64
C LYS A 209 -1.60 54.05 65.37
N GLU A 210 -0.33 53.77 65.57
CA GLU A 210 0.23 52.41 65.52
C GLU A 210 -0.49 51.46 66.47
N LYS A 211 -0.78 51.94 67.68
CA LYS A 211 -1.60 51.23 68.67
C LYS A 211 -3.07 51.02 68.27
N GLU A 212 -3.62 51.83 67.37
CA GLU A 212 -4.91 51.59 66.73
C GLU A 212 -4.82 50.56 65.59
N ASP A 213 -3.70 50.52 64.88
CA ASP A 213 -3.44 49.64 63.73
C ASP A 213 -2.94 48.24 64.12
N GLY A 214 -2.29 48.13 65.28
CA GLY A 214 -1.72 46.90 65.82
C GLY A 214 -0.23 46.71 65.55
N THR A 215 0.49 47.77 65.18
CA THR A 215 1.93 47.79 64.90
C THR A 215 2.74 48.27 66.12
N ASP A 216 4.06 48.08 66.14
CA ASP A 216 4.95 48.34 67.29
C ASP A 216 5.68 49.71 67.23
N PRO A 217 5.38 50.69 68.12
CA PRO A 217 5.96 52.06 68.16
C PRO A 217 7.47 52.22 68.38
N PHE A 218 8.23 51.13 68.22
CA PHE A 218 9.68 51.06 68.41
C PHE A 218 10.36 50.23 67.31
N ASP A 219 9.61 49.73 66.32
CA ASP A 219 10.14 49.01 65.16
C ASP A 219 9.80 49.79 63.87
N PRO A 220 10.75 50.57 63.32
CA PRO A 220 10.50 51.46 62.18
C PRO A 220 10.11 50.74 60.87
N CYS A 221 10.08 49.41 60.86
CA CYS A 221 9.61 48.60 59.76
C CYS A 221 8.26 47.89 60.01
N ASP A 222 7.68 47.99 61.22
CA ASP A 222 6.32 47.55 61.50
C ASP A 222 5.36 48.75 61.45
N LEU A 223 4.89 49.10 60.24
CA LEU A 223 3.89 50.16 60.07
C LEU A 223 2.92 49.90 58.92
N ILE A 224 1.87 50.71 58.88
CA ILE A 224 0.98 50.82 57.71
C ILE A 224 1.33 52.11 56.95
N LEU A 225 1.95 51.99 55.78
CA LEU A 225 2.46 53.15 55.00
C LEU A 225 1.41 54.23 54.73
N GLU A 226 0.16 53.85 54.46
CA GLU A 226 -0.95 54.79 54.22
C GLU A 226 -1.37 55.60 55.46
N HIS A 227 -0.88 55.24 56.65
CA HIS A 227 -1.21 55.86 57.92
C HIS A 227 -0.18 56.87 58.45
N GLN A 228 0.95 57.06 57.76
CA GLN A 228 1.93 58.11 58.09
C GLN A 228 1.25 59.47 58.25
N ASN A 229 1.24 59.98 59.48
CA ASN A 229 0.49 61.15 59.92
C ASN A 229 1.40 62.29 60.45
N CYS A 230 2.69 62.01 60.67
CA CYS A 230 3.76 62.98 60.85
C CYS A 230 4.72 62.98 59.63
N SER A 231 6.01 63.18 59.82
CA SER A 231 6.99 63.25 58.72
C SER A 231 8.16 62.34 59.07
N PRO A 232 8.40 61.26 58.28
CA PRO A 232 9.41 60.28 58.61
C PRO A 232 10.80 60.92 58.81
N SER A 233 11.57 60.32 59.71
CA SER A 233 12.96 60.66 59.99
C SER A 233 13.84 60.47 58.75
N ASP A 234 15.03 61.08 58.77
CA ASP A 234 16.05 60.77 57.75
C ASP A 234 16.69 59.40 58.00
N GLU A 235 16.49 58.79 59.17
CA GLU A 235 16.98 57.44 59.50
C GLU A 235 16.07 56.37 58.86
N TRP A 236 14.74 56.49 59.00
CA TRP A 236 13.75 55.65 58.30
C TRP A 236 13.89 55.71 56.78
N LYS A 237 14.04 56.91 56.20
CA LYS A 237 14.17 57.11 54.74
C LYS A 237 15.37 56.39 54.11
N ASN A 238 16.45 56.22 54.87
CA ASN A 238 17.67 55.54 54.44
C ASN A 238 17.75 54.10 54.97
N MET A 239 16.67 53.61 55.61
CA MET A 239 16.48 52.20 55.90
C MET A 239 16.03 51.46 54.64
N ASP A 240 16.10 50.14 54.73
CA ASP A 240 15.80 49.11 53.75
C ASP A 240 15.07 48.06 54.61
N CYS A 241 13.74 48.07 54.58
CA CYS A 241 12.91 47.45 55.61
C CYS A 241 12.56 45.98 55.33
N ASP A 242 12.41 45.61 54.06
CA ASP A 242 12.21 44.24 53.60
C ASP A 242 13.53 43.53 53.23
N GLY A 243 14.63 44.28 53.09
CA GLY A 243 15.95 43.75 52.80
C GLY A 243 16.22 43.58 51.30
N ASP A 244 15.49 44.24 50.40
CA ASP A 244 15.64 44.14 48.95
C ASP A 244 16.87 44.87 48.38
N GLY A 245 17.49 45.77 49.15
CA GLY A 245 18.63 46.57 48.74
C GLY A 245 18.29 47.93 48.11
N VAL A 246 17.02 48.34 48.12
CA VAL A 246 16.52 49.68 47.87
C VAL A 246 16.18 50.32 49.23
N THR A 247 16.07 51.65 49.27
CA THR A 247 15.76 52.37 50.52
C THR A 247 14.32 52.89 50.51
N ASN A 248 13.65 52.92 51.66
CA ASN A 248 12.25 53.33 51.83
C ASN A 248 11.88 54.68 51.14
N GLU A 249 12.78 55.66 51.09
CA GLU A 249 12.53 56.93 50.35
C GLU A 249 12.52 56.75 48.83
N LYS A 250 13.35 55.84 48.32
CA LYS A 250 13.55 55.58 46.89
C LYS A 250 12.39 54.78 46.30
N GLU A 251 11.94 53.73 46.98
CA GLU A 251 10.76 52.96 46.62
C GLU A 251 9.51 53.85 46.56
N LYS A 252 9.38 54.75 47.53
CA LYS A 252 8.33 55.78 47.55
C LYS A 252 8.44 56.82 46.42
N GLU A 253 9.63 57.04 45.85
CA GLU A 253 9.79 57.82 44.60
C GLU A 253 9.40 57.01 43.36
N ASP A 254 9.65 55.71 43.36
CA ASP A 254 9.39 54.78 42.25
C ASP A 254 7.93 54.30 42.19
N GLY A 255 7.26 54.27 43.33
CA GLY A 255 5.89 53.81 43.50
C GLY A 255 5.74 52.37 43.97
N THR A 256 6.80 51.78 44.54
CA THR A 256 6.84 50.41 45.08
C THR A 256 6.69 50.41 46.61
N ASP A 257 6.43 49.25 47.23
CA ASP A 257 6.09 49.10 48.66
C ASP A 257 7.29 48.69 49.56
N PRO A 258 7.79 49.55 50.48
CA PRO A 258 8.94 49.31 51.39
C PRO A 258 8.88 48.13 52.38
N PHE A 259 7.92 47.24 52.21
CA PHE A 259 7.67 46.07 53.05
C PHE A 259 7.37 44.81 52.22
N ASP A 260 7.38 44.91 50.88
CA ASP A 260 7.23 43.78 49.96
C ASP A 260 8.53 43.60 49.17
N PRO A 261 9.40 42.64 49.57
CA PRO A 261 10.72 42.45 48.98
C PRO A 261 10.71 42.03 47.50
N CYS A 262 9.52 41.82 46.93
CA CYS A 262 9.30 41.51 45.52
C CYS A 262 8.64 42.66 44.72
N ASP A 263 8.28 43.79 45.36
CA ASP A 263 7.87 45.02 44.69
C ASP A 263 9.03 46.01 44.68
N LEU A 264 9.92 45.91 43.69
CA LEU A 264 11.03 46.87 43.52
C LEU A 264 11.40 47.13 42.06
N ILE A 265 12.23 48.15 41.85
CA ILE A 265 12.90 48.38 40.57
C ILE A 265 14.37 47.96 40.71
N LEU A 266 14.75 46.84 40.07
CA LEU A 266 16.08 46.23 40.20
C LEU A 266 17.25 47.19 39.88
N GLU A 267 17.08 48.11 38.91
CA GLU A 267 18.10 49.11 38.57
C GLU A 267 18.32 50.19 39.65
N HIS A 268 17.47 50.24 40.67
CA HIS A 268 17.52 51.21 41.76
C HIS A 268 18.09 50.67 43.08
N GLN A 269 18.47 49.38 43.15
CA GLN A 269 19.21 48.83 44.30
C GLN A 269 20.45 49.69 44.61
N ASN A 270 20.38 50.42 45.72
CA ASN A 270 21.30 51.48 46.11
C ASN A 270 22.11 51.13 47.38
N CYS A 271 21.70 50.10 48.11
CA CYS A 271 22.45 49.43 49.15
C CYS A 271 22.73 47.97 48.77
N SER A 272 22.92 47.07 49.73
CA SER A 272 23.29 45.68 49.46
C SER A 272 22.15 44.77 49.95
N PRO A 273 21.48 44.02 49.07
CA PRO A 273 20.35 43.17 49.47
C PRO A 273 20.72 42.20 50.58
N SER A 274 19.73 41.88 51.40
CA SER A 274 19.79 40.90 52.47
C SER A 274 20.11 39.49 51.97
N ASP A 275 20.51 38.60 52.86
CA ASP A 275 20.62 37.17 52.53
C ASP A 275 19.23 36.49 52.50
N GLU A 276 18.17 37.17 52.95
CA GLU A 276 16.79 36.68 52.84
C GLU A 276 16.29 36.90 51.41
N TRP A 277 16.37 38.14 50.91
CA TRP A 277 16.04 38.51 49.53
C TRP A 277 16.77 37.66 48.48
N LYS A 278 18.08 37.42 48.65
CA LYS A 278 18.87 36.57 47.73
C LYS A 278 18.39 35.13 47.61
N ASN A 279 17.73 34.61 48.64
CA ASN A 279 17.20 33.24 48.69
C ASN A 279 15.68 33.19 48.52
N MET A 280 15.02 34.33 48.29
CA MET A 280 13.65 34.38 47.79
C MET A 280 13.65 34.13 46.27
N ASP A 281 12.44 33.90 45.78
CA ASP A 281 12.02 33.58 44.42
C ASP A 281 10.73 34.40 44.28
N CYS A 282 10.79 35.49 43.50
CA CYS A 282 9.83 36.59 43.58
C CYS A 282 8.69 36.51 42.56
N ASP A 283 8.94 35.95 41.38
CA ASP A 283 7.91 35.61 40.39
C ASP A 283 7.39 34.17 40.53
N GLY A 284 8.12 33.31 41.24
CA GLY A 284 7.73 31.94 41.53
C GLY A 284 8.19 30.93 40.48
N ASP A 285 9.18 31.24 39.64
CA ASP A 285 9.73 30.33 38.62
C ASP A 285 10.53 29.14 39.20
N GLY A 286 10.93 29.22 40.47
CA GLY A 286 11.75 28.22 41.15
C GLY A 286 13.26 28.46 41.10
N VAL A 287 13.72 29.61 40.59
CA VAL A 287 15.08 30.14 40.66
C VAL A 287 15.10 31.27 41.71
N THR A 288 16.16 31.34 42.51
CA THR A 288 16.29 32.41 43.51
C THR A 288 16.85 33.70 42.90
N ASN A 289 16.42 34.86 43.41
CA ASN A 289 16.86 36.20 42.96
C ASN A 289 18.39 36.40 42.84
N GLU A 290 19.22 35.76 43.69
CA GLU A 290 20.69 35.82 43.54
C GLU A 290 21.20 35.05 42.32
N LYS A 291 20.56 33.93 41.96
CA LYS A 291 20.95 33.05 40.86
C LYS A 291 20.60 33.64 39.51
N GLU A 292 19.40 34.17 39.36
CA GLU A 292 18.96 34.91 38.17
C GLU A 292 19.87 36.10 37.88
N LYS A 293 20.24 36.84 38.93
CA LYS A 293 21.21 37.94 38.84
C LYS A 293 22.63 37.49 38.48
N GLU A 294 23.01 36.23 38.73
CA GLU A 294 24.24 35.64 38.20
C GLU A 294 24.13 35.27 36.71
N ASP A 295 22.92 34.87 36.26
CA ASP A 295 22.64 34.42 34.90
C ASP A 295 22.32 35.56 33.92
N GLY A 296 21.73 36.63 34.43
CA GLY A 296 21.29 37.82 33.68
C GLY A 296 19.82 37.86 33.33
N THR A 297 18.97 37.07 34.01
CA THR A 297 17.51 37.04 33.89
C THR A 297 16.83 37.98 34.91
N ASP A 298 15.53 38.26 34.77
CA ASP A 298 14.78 39.24 35.56
C ASP A 298 13.91 38.61 36.68
N PRO A 299 14.23 38.79 37.99
CA PRO A 299 13.53 38.20 39.16
C PRO A 299 12.06 38.55 39.41
N PHE A 300 11.39 39.11 38.40
CA PHE A 300 10.00 39.54 38.43
C PHE A 300 9.25 39.16 37.14
N ASP A 301 9.90 38.42 36.23
CA ASP A 301 9.30 37.91 35.01
C ASP A 301 9.36 36.37 35.02
N PRO A 302 8.26 35.67 35.35
CA PRO A 302 8.24 34.21 35.52
C PRO A 302 8.60 33.40 34.26
N CYS A 303 8.79 34.08 33.12
CA CYS A 303 9.20 33.51 31.84
C CYS A 303 10.58 34.01 31.36
N ASP A 304 11.32 34.81 32.13
CA ASP A 304 12.75 35.08 31.90
C ASP A 304 13.57 34.29 32.92
N PHE A 305 13.88 33.02 32.62
CA PHE A 305 14.68 32.19 33.50
C PHE A 305 15.55 31.19 32.72
N ILE A 306 16.32 30.36 33.44
CA ILE A 306 17.06 29.23 32.85
C ILE A 306 16.59 27.93 33.52
N PRO A 307 15.92 27.02 32.79
CA PRO A 307 15.36 25.78 33.35
C PRO A 307 16.36 24.89 34.11
N GLU A 308 17.60 24.78 33.62
CA GLU A 308 18.67 24.03 34.31
C GLU A 308 19.07 24.64 35.68
N HIS A 309 18.66 25.87 35.99
CA HIS A 309 19.06 26.62 37.17
C HIS A 309 18.01 26.71 38.28
N GLN A 310 16.80 26.17 38.07
CA GLN A 310 15.78 26.05 39.11
C GLN A 310 16.36 25.36 40.37
N ASN A 311 16.51 26.14 41.44
CA ASN A 311 17.24 25.77 42.64
C ASN A 311 16.39 25.75 43.91
N CYS A 312 15.13 26.24 43.84
CA CYS A 312 14.13 26.11 44.88
C CYS A 312 12.90 25.31 44.40
N THR A 313 11.66 25.75 44.62
CA THR A 313 10.44 25.01 44.23
C THR A 313 9.44 25.97 43.60
N PRO A 314 9.14 25.84 42.29
CA PRO A 314 8.25 26.76 41.60
C PRO A 314 6.88 26.88 42.25
N SER A 315 6.28 28.05 42.07
CA SER A 315 4.94 28.40 42.55
C SER A 315 3.85 27.67 41.77
N GLU A 316 2.67 27.53 42.37
CA GLU A 316 1.49 26.99 41.69
C GLU A 316 0.97 27.94 40.58
N GLU A 317 1.35 29.23 40.61
CA GLU A 317 0.96 30.19 39.58
C GLU A 317 1.83 30.02 38.33
N TRP A 318 3.15 29.89 38.49
CA TRP A 318 4.10 29.52 37.42
C TRP A 318 3.76 28.15 36.79
N LYS A 319 3.44 27.14 37.62
CA LYS A 319 3.11 25.77 37.17
C LYS A 319 1.88 25.69 36.25
N ASN A 320 0.96 26.65 36.35
CA ASN A 320 -0.24 26.75 35.51
C ASN A 320 -0.12 27.87 34.44
N MET A 321 1.07 28.46 34.30
CA MET A 321 1.42 29.37 33.22
C MET A 321 1.83 28.56 31.98
N ASP A 322 1.93 29.29 30.88
CA ASP A 322 2.34 28.92 29.54
C ASP A 322 3.21 30.11 29.12
N CYS A 323 4.52 29.88 29.00
CA CYS A 323 5.51 30.96 28.95
C CYS A 323 5.92 31.36 27.53
N ASP A 324 5.92 30.43 26.59
CA ASP A 324 6.25 30.67 25.18
C ASP A 324 5.01 30.78 24.26
N GLY A 325 3.84 30.34 24.75
CA GLY A 325 2.57 30.41 24.06
C GLY A 325 2.16 29.14 23.32
N ASP A 326 2.85 28.01 23.51
CA ASP A 326 2.56 26.73 22.85
C ASP A 326 1.19 26.11 23.21
N GLY A 327 0.57 26.58 24.31
CA GLY A 327 -0.71 26.08 24.84
C GLY A 327 -0.61 24.90 25.81
N VAL A 328 0.58 24.43 26.16
CA VAL A 328 0.85 23.47 27.24
C VAL A 328 1.12 24.25 28.54
N THR A 329 1.20 23.59 29.70
CA THR A 329 1.57 24.28 30.95
C THR A 329 2.98 23.92 31.38
N ASN A 330 3.68 24.87 32.01
CA ASN A 330 5.05 24.69 32.50
C ASN A 330 5.23 23.47 33.45
N GLU A 331 4.16 22.95 34.08
CA GLU A 331 4.20 21.69 34.83
C GLU A 331 3.98 20.44 33.96
N ASP A 332 3.08 20.49 32.97
CA ASP A 332 2.83 19.37 32.05
C ASP A 332 4.06 19.11 31.16
N GLU A 333 4.66 20.16 30.60
CA GLU A 333 5.92 20.11 29.84
C GLU A 333 7.06 19.49 30.65
N LYS A 334 7.15 19.85 31.93
CA LYS A 334 8.15 19.30 32.85
C LYS A 334 7.89 17.84 33.22
N GLU A 335 6.65 17.36 33.13
CA GLU A 335 6.34 15.92 33.22
C GLU A 335 6.68 15.17 31.92
N ASP A 336 6.53 15.80 30.75
CA ASP A 336 6.85 15.23 29.44
C ASP A 336 8.36 15.27 29.10
N GLY A 337 9.07 16.28 29.61
CA GLY A 337 10.49 16.52 29.40
C GLY A 337 10.84 17.50 28.29
N THR A 338 9.93 18.44 27.98
CA THR A 338 10.10 19.54 27.03
C THR A 338 10.58 20.83 27.74
N ASP A 339 10.79 21.94 27.02
CA ASP A 339 11.39 23.19 27.54
C ASP A 339 10.39 24.37 27.53
N PRO A 340 9.88 24.84 28.70
CA PRO A 340 8.84 25.90 28.82
C PRO A 340 9.19 27.30 28.31
N LEU A 341 10.24 27.44 27.52
CA LEU A 341 10.74 28.68 26.92
C LEU A 341 11.08 28.50 25.42
N ASP A 342 10.86 27.31 24.86
CA ASP A 342 11.07 27.01 23.44
C ASP A 342 9.72 26.57 22.84
N PRO A 343 8.98 27.46 22.15
CA PRO A 343 7.64 27.18 21.65
C PRO A 343 7.59 26.06 20.59
N CYS A 344 8.74 25.48 20.23
CA CYS A 344 8.88 24.38 19.29
C CYS A 344 9.33 23.07 19.96
N ASP A 345 9.58 23.05 21.28
CA ASP A 345 9.77 21.83 22.08
C ASP A 345 8.54 21.65 22.98
N TYR A 346 7.50 20.98 22.47
CA TYR A 346 6.27 20.73 23.22
C TYR A 346 5.60 19.40 22.86
N ASN A 347 4.53 19.05 23.60
CA ASN A 347 3.74 17.85 23.36
C ASN A 347 2.31 18.19 22.90
N PRO A 348 1.97 18.03 21.61
CA PRO A 348 0.64 18.34 21.08
C PRO A 348 -0.53 17.62 21.77
N ASP A 349 -0.32 16.45 22.39
CA ASP A 349 -1.36 15.73 23.14
C ASP A 349 -1.76 16.43 24.47
N HIS A 350 -0.95 17.37 24.96
CA HIS A 350 -1.12 18.09 26.23
C HIS A 350 -1.47 19.59 26.09
N ILE A 351 -1.75 20.08 24.87
CA ILE A 351 -2.30 21.43 24.68
C ILE A 351 -3.63 21.55 25.43
N THR A 352 -3.66 22.39 26.47
CA THR A 352 -4.87 22.66 27.30
C THR A 352 -5.24 24.14 27.37
N LEU A 353 -4.34 25.02 26.95
CA LEU A 353 -4.50 26.48 26.85
C LEU A 353 -4.58 26.91 25.37
N PRO A 354 -5.04 28.15 25.07
CA PRO A 354 -5.06 28.66 23.71
C PRO A 354 -3.66 29.13 23.30
N GLN A 355 -3.14 28.57 22.21
CA GLN A 355 -1.84 28.91 21.64
C GLN A 355 -1.79 30.40 21.28
N SER A 356 -0.66 31.06 21.55
CA SER A 356 -0.51 32.52 21.46
C SER A 356 0.96 32.96 21.40
N GLY A 357 1.26 34.22 21.75
CA GLY A 357 2.62 34.63 22.10
C GLY A 357 3.67 34.41 21.00
N ASP A 358 4.79 33.84 21.41
CA ASP A 358 5.96 33.63 20.55
C ASP A 358 5.74 32.41 19.64
N TYR A 359 5.03 31.37 20.10
CA TYR A 359 4.57 30.22 19.30
C TYR A 359 3.95 30.62 17.97
N LEU A 360 2.98 31.54 17.96
CA LEU A 360 2.31 31.97 16.71
C LEU A 360 3.27 32.61 15.70
N THR A 361 4.43 33.10 16.15
CA THR A 361 5.45 33.72 15.28
C THR A 361 6.68 32.85 15.05
N ALA A 362 6.70 31.65 15.62
CA ALA A 362 7.72 30.65 15.39
C ALA A 362 7.50 29.93 14.05
N ASP A 363 8.53 29.21 13.63
CA ASP A 363 8.67 28.38 12.44
C ASP A 363 9.31 27.09 12.95
N CYS A 364 8.47 26.16 13.45
CA CYS A 364 8.91 25.13 14.39
C CYS A 364 9.51 23.89 13.72
N ASP A 365 9.05 23.54 12.52
CA ASP A 365 9.65 22.50 11.69
C ASP A 365 10.79 23.05 10.79
N GLY A 366 10.85 24.37 10.62
CA GLY A 366 11.87 25.07 9.85
C GLY A 366 11.60 25.13 8.35
N ASP A 367 10.34 25.04 7.90
CA ASP A 367 9.95 25.16 6.49
C ASP A 367 9.93 26.62 5.98
N GLY A 368 9.81 27.61 6.87
CA GLY A 368 9.74 29.04 6.54
C GLY A 368 8.34 29.66 6.48
N VAL A 369 7.28 28.91 6.77
CA VAL A 369 5.97 29.41 7.19
C VAL A 369 6.01 29.64 8.71
N THR A 370 5.05 30.38 9.27
CA THR A 370 4.91 30.54 10.72
C THR A 370 3.66 29.85 11.23
N ASN A 371 3.67 29.36 12.47
CA ASN A 371 2.55 28.63 13.06
C ASN A 371 1.19 29.40 12.95
N GLU A 372 1.17 30.75 12.98
CA GLU A 372 -0.07 31.54 12.72
C GLU A 372 -0.59 31.42 11.27
N ASP A 373 0.30 31.41 10.28
CA ASP A 373 -0.04 31.26 8.86
C ASP A 373 -0.52 29.81 8.58
N GLU A 374 0.13 28.81 9.19
CA GLU A 374 -0.26 27.40 9.12
C GLU A 374 -1.60 27.10 9.79
N GLU A 375 -1.91 27.71 10.94
CA GLU A 375 -3.25 27.66 11.54
C GLU A 375 -4.33 28.25 10.61
N GLU A 376 -4.01 29.28 9.80
CA GLU A 376 -4.96 29.85 8.82
C GLU A 376 -5.13 28.97 7.57
N ASP A 377 -4.04 28.37 7.07
CA ASP A 377 -4.05 27.50 5.88
C ASP A 377 -4.52 26.06 6.19
N GLY A 378 -4.31 25.58 7.41
CA GLY A 378 -4.75 24.29 7.93
C GLY A 378 -3.73 23.15 7.80
N THR A 379 -2.44 23.46 7.91
CA THR A 379 -1.30 22.53 7.89
C THR A 379 -0.79 22.19 9.30
N ASP A 380 0.24 21.36 9.46
CA ASP A 380 0.78 20.91 10.76
C ASP A 380 2.15 21.56 11.08
N PRO A 381 2.24 22.48 12.07
CA PRO A 381 3.48 23.21 12.43
C PRO A 381 4.67 22.38 12.95
N ASN A 382 4.61 21.06 12.81
CA ASN A 382 5.66 20.12 13.19
C ASN A 382 6.05 19.18 12.03
N ASP A 383 5.46 19.33 10.84
CA ASP A 383 5.75 18.53 9.64
C ASP A 383 6.19 19.43 8.49
N ALA A 384 7.52 19.56 8.35
CA ALA A 384 8.24 20.40 7.39
C ALA A 384 7.87 20.20 5.89
N CYS A 385 6.98 19.26 5.59
CA CYS A 385 6.47 18.92 4.27
C CYS A 385 4.93 19.03 4.13
N ASP A 386 4.21 19.43 5.18
CA ASP A 386 2.81 19.85 5.12
C ASP A 386 2.77 21.38 5.25
N PHE A 387 2.87 22.11 4.14
CA PHE A 387 2.88 23.58 4.15
C PHE A 387 2.25 24.16 2.87
N VAL A 388 2.08 25.48 2.83
CA VAL A 388 1.65 26.21 1.61
C VAL A 388 2.80 27.07 1.10
N LEU A 389 3.33 26.75 -0.08
CA LEU A 389 4.49 27.43 -0.67
C LEU A 389 4.32 28.95 -0.85
N ASP A 390 3.10 29.43 -1.12
CA ASP A 390 2.76 30.86 -1.24
C ASP A 390 2.80 31.60 0.14
N SER A 391 2.82 30.85 1.25
CA SER A 391 2.80 31.33 2.64
C SER A 391 4.18 31.32 3.32
N GLN A 392 5.25 30.82 2.65
CA GLN A 392 6.63 30.95 3.17
C GLN A 392 7.05 32.43 3.25
N THR A 393 7.04 33.00 4.45
CA THR A 393 7.41 34.41 4.70
C THR A 393 8.75 34.59 5.46
N VAL A 394 9.27 33.51 6.04
CA VAL A 394 10.56 33.41 6.73
C VAL A 394 11.60 32.74 5.82
N ASP A 395 12.90 32.84 6.14
CA ASP A 395 13.97 32.14 5.40
C ASP A 395 14.04 30.67 5.92
N PRO A 396 13.76 29.63 5.09
CA PRO A 396 13.69 28.24 5.56
C PRO A 396 14.98 27.70 6.17
N SER A 397 14.86 26.73 7.06
CA SER A 397 15.98 26.10 7.78
C SER A 397 16.93 25.33 6.86
N SER A 398 18.19 25.18 7.27
CA SER A 398 19.15 24.34 6.53
C SER A 398 18.82 22.84 6.57
N THR A 399 17.86 22.42 7.40
CA THR A 399 17.37 21.04 7.44
C THR A 399 16.35 20.85 6.32
N TRP A 400 15.33 21.71 6.26
CA TRP A 400 14.34 21.75 5.18
C TRP A 400 14.99 21.86 3.79
N ASN A 401 15.92 22.80 3.62
CA ASN A 401 16.65 22.99 2.35
C ASN A 401 17.40 21.72 1.86
N ALA A 402 17.75 20.80 2.76
CA ALA A 402 18.46 19.56 2.44
C ALA A 402 17.55 18.31 2.49
N SER A 403 16.26 18.50 2.74
CA SER A 403 15.20 17.49 2.64
C SER A 403 14.65 17.44 1.22
N ASP A 404 13.72 16.51 1.02
CA ASP A 404 13.04 16.13 -0.21
C ASP A 404 11.63 15.77 0.25
N CYS A 405 10.66 16.65 0.00
CA CYS A 405 9.35 16.60 0.64
C CYS A 405 8.30 15.80 -0.14
N ASP A 406 8.34 15.85 -1.47
CA ASP A 406 7.47 15.04 -2.32
C ASP A 406 8.05 13.65 -2.67
N GLY A 407 9.35 13.45 -2.43
CA GLY A 407 10.05 12.20 -2.63
C GLY A 407 10.55 11.97 -4.06
N ASP A 408 10.73 13.00 -4.88
CA ASP A 408 11.22 12.89 -6.26
C ASP A 408 12.75 12.64 -6.37
N GLY A 409 13.51 12.89 -5.30
CA GLY A 409 14.95 12.75 -5.24
C GLY A 409 15.77 14.03 -5.53
N VAL A 410 15.13 15.17 -5.73
CA VAL A 410 15.71 16.52 -5.73
C VAL A 410 15.66 17.07 -4.29
N THR A 411 16.40 18.14 -3.98
CA THR A 411 16.30 18.80 -2.66
C THR A 411 15.51 20.08 -2.76
N ASN A 412 14.78 20.44 -1.70
CA ASN A 412 13.98 21.66 -1.65
C ASN A 412 14.80 22.95 -1.96
N GLU A 413 16.13 22.96 -1.72
CA GLU A 413 17.04 24.04 -2.17
C GLU A 413 17.30 24.03 -3.68
N ASP A 414 17.58 22.85 -4.28
CA ASP A 414 17.83 22.69 -5.71
C ASP A 414 16.58 23.06 -6.54
N GLU A 415 15.40 22.62 -6.10
CA GLU A 415 14.11 22.96 -6.71
C GLU A 415 13.82 24.46 -6.69
N LYS A 416 14.13 25.12 -5.58
CA LYS A 416 13.99 26.58 -5.43
C LYS A 416 14.97 27.35 -6.32
N GLU A 417 16.13 26.76 -6.67
CA GLU A 417 17.03 27.31 -7.69
C GLU A 417 16.51 27.08 -9.12
N ASP A 418 15.93 25.92 -9.42
CA ASP A 418 15.40 25.56 -10.75
C ASP A 418 14.03 26.17 -11.05
N GLY A 419 13.25 26.47 -10.01
CA GLY A 419 11.91 27.07 -10.07
C GLY A 419 10.77 26.06 -10.17
N THR A 420 10.91 24.91 -9.53
CA THR A 420 9.92 23.83 -9.39
C THR A 420 9.23 23.89 -8.02
N ASP A 421 8.30 22.97 -7.71
CA ASP A 421 7.43 23.02 -6.52
C ASP A 421 7.71 21.84 -5.57
N PRO A 422 8.35 22.05 -4.39
CA PRO A 422 8.77 20.97 -3.47
C PRO A 422 7.67 20.11 -2.83
N LEU A 423 6.44 20.26 -3.29
CA LEU A 423 5.25 19.51 -2.87
C LEU A 423 4.53 18.82 -4.05
N ASP A 424 5.00 18.99 -5.30
CA ASP A 424 4.46 18.32 -6.49
C ASP A 424 5.52 17.38 -7.09
N PRO A 425 5.44 16.05 -6.83
CA PRO A 425 6.43 15.05 -7.27
C PRO A 425 6.55 14.91 -8.81
N CYS A 426 5.75 15.67 -9.56
CA CYS A 426 5.73 15.74 -11.01
C CYS A 426 6.13 17.13 -11.57
N ASP A 427 6.41 18.14 -10.75
CA ASP A 427 7.09 19.38 -11.16
C ASP A 427 8.52 19.36 -10.62
N TYR A 428 9.46 18.81 -11.39
CA TYR A 428 10.86 18.70 -10.98
C TYR A 428 11.83 18.78 -12.16
N ASN A 429 13.13 18.92 -11.88
CA ASN A 429 14.19 18.89 -12.90
C ASN A 429 14.99 17.58 -12.87
N PRO A 430 14.87 16.69 -13.89
CA PRO A 430 15.62 15.43 -13.94
C PRO A 430 17.16 15.56 -13.96
N GLU A 431 17.73 16.74 -14.26
CA GLU A 431 19.19 16.95 -14.14
C GLU A 431 19.65 17.22 -12.68
N SER A 432 18.71 17.50 -11.77
CA SER A 432 18.97 17.92 -10.38
C SER A 432 18.70 16.84 -9.33
N ILE A 433 18.23 15.65 -9.72
CA ILE A 433 18.09 14.50 -8.81
C ILE A 433 19.46 14.14 -8.22
N THR A 434 19.61 14.29 -6.91
CA THR A 434 20.85 13.96 -6.16
C THR A 434 20.65 12.97 -5.01
N LEU A 435 19.41 12.75 -4.60
CA LEU A 435 19.00 11.74 -3.63
C LEU A 435 18.47 10.49 -4.35
N GLU A 436 18.00 9.50 -3.58
CA GLU A 436 17.33 8.31 -4.11
C GLU A 436 15.82 8.56 -3.97
N PRO A 437 15.04 8.60 -5.07
CA PRO A 437 13.60 8.90 -4.99
C PRO A 437 12.86 7.93 -4.05
N SER A 438 11.67 8.32 -3.59
CA SER A 438 10.79 7.54 -2.72
C SER A 438 10.25 6.27 -3.39
N ALA A 439 9.44 5.47 -2.69
CA ALA A 439 8.73 4.35 -3.30
C ALA A 439 7.44 4.82 -3.99
N GLU A 440 6.82 5.82 -3.39
CA GLU A 440 5.61 6.51 -3.79
C GLU A 440 5.81 7.20 -5.15
N TRP A 441 6.90 7.98 -5.30
CA TRP A 441 7.30 8.59 -6.57
C TRP A 441 7.55 7.56 -7.68
N LYS A 442 8.09 6.39 -7.34
CA LYS A 442 8.36 5.32 -8.31
C LYS A 442 7.10 4.65 -8.86
N GLU A 443 6.00 4.70 -8.11
CA GLU A 443 4.69 4.16 -8.50
C GLU A 443 3.78 5.22 -9.15
N LEU A 444 4.17 6.51 -9.15
CA LEU A 444 3.50 7.58 -9.90
C LEU A 444 3.73 7.46 -11.41
N ASP A 445 2.83 8.07 -12.16
CA ASP A 445 2.78 8.21 -13.62
C ASP A 445 2.57 9.70 -13.90
N CYS A 446 3.67 10.45 -13.96
CA CYS A 446 3.65 11.91 -13.81
C CYS A 446 3.17 12.65 -15.06
N ASP A 447 3.42 12.12 -16.26
CA ASP A 447 2.86 12.69 -17.50
C ASP A 447 1.51 12.07 -17.92
N GLY A 448 1.14 10.94 -17.32
CA GLY A 448 -0.12 10.24 -17.50
C GLY A 448 -0.17 9.29 -18.70
N ASP A 449 0.96 8.85 -19.25
CA ASP A 449 1.03 7.92 -20.39
C ASP A 449 0.74 6.43 -20.05
N GLY A 450 0.74 6.08 -18.75
CA GLY A 450 0.51 4.74 -18.24
C GLY A 450 1.76 3.99 -17.77
N ASN A 451 2.94 4.63 -17.81
CA ASN A 451 4.20 4.10 -17.32
C ASN A 451 4.50 4.62 -15.90
N PRO A 452 4.90 3.75 -14.96
CA PRO A 452 5.42 4.22 -13.68
C PRO A 452 6.81 4.86 -13.85
N ASN A 453 7.05 5.98 -13.18
CA ASN A 453 8.27 6.80 -13.25
C ASN A 453 9.59 6.00 -13.13
N ASP A 454 9.60 4.84 -12.46
CA ASP A 454 10.79 3.98 -12.28
C ASP A 454 11.07 3.00 -13.45
N LYS A 455 10.13 2.87 -14.39
CA LYS A 455 10.27 2.16 -15.68
C LYS A 455 10.24 3.12 -16.88
N ASP A 456 9.68 4.31 -16.68
CA ASP A 456 9.48 5.33 -17.68
C ASP A 456 10.81 5.92 -18.22
N PRO A 457 11.02 5.94 -19.55
CA PRO A 457 12.14 6.63 -20.18
C PRO A 457 12.09 8.17 -20.10
N ASN A 458 10.92 8.80 -20.03
CA ASN A 458 10.71 10.25 -19.95
C ASN A 458 9.53 10.65 -19.03
N PRO A 459 9.64 10.51 -17.68
CA PRO A 459 8.53 10.69 -16.70
C PRO A 459 7.74 12.01 -16.70
N LEU A 460 8.10 12.99 -17.55
CA LEU A 460 7.53 14.33 -17.61
C LEU A 460 7.01 14.72 -19.01
N GLU A 461 7.22 13.92 -20.05
CA GLU A 461 6.73 14.23 -21.41
C GLU A 461 6.50 12.97 -22.25
N ALA A 462 5.25 12.52 -22.30
CA ALA A 462 4.83 11.33 -23.02
C ALA A 462 5.20 11.36 -24.52
N THR A 463 6.21 10.58 -24.93
CA THR A 463 6.69 10.56 -26.32
C THR A 463 6.31 9.31 -27.11
N ALA A 464 6.39 9.45 -28.44
CA ALA A 464 6.36 8.33 -29.38
C ALA A 464 7.44 8.56 -30.44
N VAL A 465 8.10 7.49 -30.88
CA VAL A 465 9.34 7.52 -31.66
C VAL A 465 9.15 6.79 -33.00
N ASP A 466 9.66 7.38 -34.09
CA ASP A 466 9.45 6.86 -35.46
C ASP A 466 10.04 5.43 -35.66
N ASP A 467 9.16 4.46 -35.91
CA ASP A 467 9.55 3.07 -36.20
C ASP A 467 9.96 2.82 -37.66
N SER A 468 10.53 1.64 -37.91
CA SER A 468 10.76 1.16 -39.27
C SER A 468 10.59 -0.36 -39.44
N GLY A 469 10.20 -0.77 -40.65
CA GLY A 469 10.11 -2.18 -41.04
C GLY A 469 10.32 -2.37 -42.54
N SER A 470 10.42 -3.62 -42.98
CA SER A 470 10.45 -3.94 -44.41
C SER A 470 9.80 -5.29 -44.71
N THR A 471 9.18 -5.40 -45.89
CA THR A 471 8.50 -6.62 -46.35
C THR A 471 8.28 -6.55 -47.88
N PRO A 472 8.19 -7.67 -48.61
CA PRO A 472 7.63 -7.69 -49.96
C PRO A 472 6.20 -7.16 -50.02
N ALA A 473 5.70 -6.84 -51.21
CA ALA A 473 4.27 -6.53 -51.35
C ALA A 473 3.43 -7.80 -51.13
N LEU A 474 2.19 -7.65 -50.64
CA LEU A 474 1.26 -8.74 -50.29
C LEU A 474 1.70 -9.64 -49.12
N THR A 475 2.91 -9.47 -48.58
CA THR A 475 3.42 -10.20 -47.40
C THR A 475 3.21 -9.36 -46.12
N GLU A 476 2.53 -9.92 -45.12
CA GLU A 476 2.32 -9.25 -43.82
C GLU A 476 3.64 -9.06 -43.07
N VAL A 477 3.80 -7.90 -42.43
CA VAL A 477 4.86 -7.63 -41.45
C VAL A 477 4.25 -7.24 -40.11
N ALA A 478 4.83 -7.76 -39.03
CA ALA A 478 4.54 -7.33 -37.66
C ALA A 478 5.69 -6.44 -37.17
N ILE A 479 5.34 -5.30 -36.57
CA ILE A 479 6.28 -4.32 -36.00
C ILE A 479 5.77 -4.02 -34.59
N ASN A 480 6.62 -4.21 -33.57
CA ASN A 480 6.31 -3.70 -32.24
C ASN A 480 6.57 -2.20 -32.27
N ILE A 481 5.50 -1.40 -32.19
CA ILE A 481 5.58 0.06 -32.25
C ILE A 481 5.62 0.69 -30.85
N LEU A 482 5.58 -0.13 -29.80
CA LEU A 482 5.71 0.30 -28.41
C LEU A 482 7.07 -0.10 -27.79
N GLU A 483 8.01 -0.65 -28.57
CA GLU A 483 9.33 -1.05 -28.05
C GLU A 483 10.26 0.15 -27.73
N ASN A 484 9.93 1.31 -28.29
CA ASN A 484 10.71 2.55 -28.26
C ASN A 484 9.87 3.80 -27.98
N ASP A 485 8.61 3.61 -27.61
CA ASP A 485 7.70 4.67 -27.18
C ASP A 485 7.65 4.72 -25.65
N ASP A 486 7.25 5.87 -25.09
CA ASP A 486 6.84 5.97 -23.68
C ASP A 486 5.43 5.40 -23.50
N TYR A 487 5.12 4.21 -23.99
CA TYR A 487 3.78 3.63 -23.77
C TYR A 487 3.87 2.11 -23.67
N LEU A 488 3.54 1.56 -22.52
CA LEU A 488 3.43 0.12 -22.36
C LEU A 488 2.17 -0.46 -23.03
N PRO A 489 2.18 -1.73 -23.50
CA PRO A 489 0.99 -2.42 -23.98
C PRO A 489 0.07 -2.85 -22.83
N ASN A 490 -1.23 -3.12 -23.08
CA ASN A 490 -2.20 -3.46 -22.01
C ASN A 490 -1.92 -4.80 -21.30
N ASN A 491 -1.00 -5.62 -21.82
CA ASN A 491 -0.60 -6.89 -21.18
C ASN A 491 0.68 -6.79 -20.34
N ASP A 492 1.34 -5.63 -20.30
CA ASP A 492 2.51 -5.45 -19.45
C ASP A 492 2.06 -5.26 -18.00
N ASP A 493 2.67 -6.01 -17.07
CA ASP A 493 2.34 -5.97 -15.64
C ASP A 493 2.61 -4.58 -15.01
N ASN A 494 3.41 -3.72 -15.65
CA ASN A 494 3.72 -2.37 -15.18
C ASN A 494 2.81 -1.28 -15.78
N ASN A 495 1.93 -1.60 -16.75
CA ASN A 495 1.02 -0.60 -17.33
C ASN A 495 -0.07 -0.22 -16.32
N VAL A 496 -0.01 1.01 -15.78
CA VAL A 496 -1.02 1.56 -14.86
C VAL A 496 -2.17 2.27 -15.61
N GLY A 497 -2.04 2.43 -16.93
CA GLY A 497 -2.98 3.06 -17.84
C GLY A 497 -3.96 2.10 -18.54
N VAL A 498 -4.54 2.59 -19.63
CA VAL A 498 -5.17 1.79 -20.68
C VAL A 498 -4.75 2.34 -22.03
N THR A 499 -3.91 1.58 -22.72
CA THR A 499 -3.31 1.93 -24.00
C THR A 499 -4.28 1.71 -25.15
N ASN A 500 -4.41 2.72 -26.01
CA ASN A 500 -5.24 2.69 -27.20
C ASN A 500 -4.46 3.15 -28.43
N LEU A 501 -4.35 2.27 -29.42
CA LEU A 501 -3.62 2.50 -30.67
C LEU A 501 -4.58 2.83 -31.81
N SER A 502 -4.30 3.90 -32.56
CA SER A 502 -5.12 4.30 -33.70
C SER A 502 -4.30 4.83 -34.87
N ARG A 503 -4.76 4.60 -36.10
CA ARG A 503 -4.16 5.19 -37.30
C ARG A 503 -4.75 6.57 -37.56
N ILE A 504 -3.90 7.60 -37.49
CA ILE A 504 -4.28 9.00 -37.77
C ILE A 504 -3.80 9.49 -39.16
N GLY A 505 -2.88 8.80 -39.83
CA GLY A 505 -2.37 9.23 -41.14
C GLY A 505 -1.51 8.23 -41.91
N GLY A 506 -0.53 8.75 -42.65
CA GLY A 506 0.42 7.97 -43.46
C GLY A 506 0.01 7.79 -44.94
N THR A 507 0.96 7.38 -45.78
CA THR A 507 0.76 7.10 -47.21
C THR A 507 0.28 5.67 -47.51
N ALA A 508 0.40 4.76 -46.56
CA ALA A 508 0.03 3.34 -46.70
C ALA A 508 -1.44 3.14 -47.12
N THR A 509 -1.67 2.28 -48.10
CA THR A 509 -2.97 1.92 -48.66
C THR A 509 -3.34 0.45 -48.43
N GLY A 510 -2.39 -0.35 -47.93
CA GLY A 510 -2.60 -1.70 -47.43
C GLY A 510 -3.46 -1.77 -46.16
N VAL A 511 -3.62 -3.00 -45.67
CA VAL A 511 -4.39 -3.27 -44.44
C VAL A 511 -3.46 -3.06 -43.25
N VAL A 512 -3.86 -2.21 -42.30
CA VAL A 512 -3.20 -1.98 -41.01
C VAL A 512 -4.10 -2.52 -39.91
N SER A 513 -3.53 -3.26 -38.97
CA SER A 513 -4.16 -3.63 -37.70
C SER A 513 -3.24 -3.22 -36.55
N PHE A 514 -3.83 -2.92 -35.40
CA PHE A 514 -3.09 -2.71 -34.14
C PHE A 514 -3.61 -3.68 -33.10
N ASP A 515 -2.70 -4.19 -32.29
CA ASP A 515 -2.99 -4.90 -31.06
C ASP A 515 -2.44 -4.09 -29.89
N ALA A 516 -3.32 -3.38 -29.19
CA ALA A 516 -2.96 -2.58 -28.02
C ALA A 516 -2.61 -3.46 -26.81
N ASP A 517 -2.99 -4.76 -26.83
CA ASP A 517 -2.61 -5.68 -25.78
C ASP A 517 -1.16 -6.16 -25.96
N THR A 518 -0.54 -6.04 -27.14
CA THR A 518 0.86 -6.45 -27.37
C THR A 518 1.79 -5.35 -27.90
N GLY A 519 1.26 -4.18 -28.26
CA GLY A 519 2.02 -3.10 -28.90
C GLY A 519 2.35 -3.35 -30.38
N ILE A 520 1.83 -4.43 -30.96
CA ILE A 520 2.15 -4.84 -32.32
C ILE A 520 1.21 -4.19 -33.34
N MET A 521 1.78 -3.49 -34.32
CA MET A 521 1.12 -3.22 -35.58
C MET A 521 1.37 -4.38 -36.55
N THR A 522 0.31 -4.88 -37.22
CA THR A 522 0.50 -5.65 -38.47
C THR A 522 0.15 -4.83 -39.70
N TYR A 523 0.93 -4.99 -40.76
CA TYR A 523 0.73 -4.33 -42.05
C TYR A 523 0.91 -5.30 -43.21
N THR A 524 -0.10 -5.38 -44.09
CA THR A 524 -0.01 -6.09 -45.37
C THR A 524 -0.06 -5.06 -46.51
N PRO A 525 1.05 -4.79 -47.21
CA PRO A 525 1.09 -3.82 -48.30
C PRO A 525 0.29 -4.29 -49.51
N THR A 526 -0.26 -3.35 -50.27
CA THR A 526 -0.85 -3.65 -51.59
C THR A 526 0.22 -3.81 -52.66
N GLU A 527 -0.13 -4.49 -53.75
CA GLU A 527 0.69 -4.60 -54.97
C GLU A 527 1.17 -3.23 -55.50
N LEU A 528 0.31 -2.20 -55.45
CA LEU A 528 0.60 -0.85 -55.94
C LEU A 528 1.74 -0.14 -55.17
N GLU A 529 2.18 -0.73 -54.05
CA GLU A 529 3.23 -0.22 -53.18
C GLU A 529 4.56 -0.96 -53.36
N SER A 530 4.62 -2.00 -54.22
CA SER A 530 5.87 -2.69 -54.52
C SER A 530 6.96 -1.73 -55.05
N ASN A 531 8.19 -1.92 -54.59
CA ASN A 531 9.32 -1.01 -54.86
C ASN A 531 9.07 0.45 -54.42
N SER A 532 8.39 0.64 -53.29
CA SER A 532 8.14 1.97 -52.72
C SER A 532 8.38 2.00 -51.20
N THR A 533 8.44 3.20 -50.64
CA THR A 533 8.42 3.42 -49.20
C THR A 533 7.06 4.01 -48.83
N VAL A 534 6.36 3.35 -47.91
CA VAL A 534 5.08 3.82 -47.38
C VAL A 534 5.20 4.16 -45.91
N THR A 535 4.29 4.99 -45.41
CA THR A 535 4.25 5.34 -43.99
C THR A 535 2.88 5.07 -43.39
N VAL A 536 2.85 4.71 -42.11
CA VAL A 536 1.67 4.73 -41.25
C VAL A 536 1.96 5.72 -40.14
N VAL A 537 1.10 6.73 -39.98
CA VAL A 537 1.18 7.62 -38.80
C VAL A 537 0.14 7.12 -37.81
N TYR A 538 0.60 6.68 -36.64
CA TYR A 538 -0.25 6.24 -35.54
C TYR A 538 -0.33 7.29 -34.44
N GLN A 539 -1.30 7.12 -33.57
CA GLN A 539 -1.42 7.81 -32.31
C GLN A 539 -1.65 6.73 -31.25
N VAL A 540 -0.82 6.78 -30.22
CA VAL A 540 -0.98 6.04 -28.97
C VAL A 540 -1.56 7.00 -27.93
N CYS A 541 -2.39 6.48 -27.03
CA CYS A 541 -2.95 7.24 -25.93
C CYS A 541 -3.14 6.36 -24.69
N ASN A 542 -2.89 6.91 -23.50
CA ASN A 542 -3.55 6.46 -22.28
C ASN A 542 -4.98 7.01 -22.26
N VAL A 543 -5.96 6.16 -21.98
CA VAL A 543 -7.38 6.53 -21.96
C VAL A 543 -8.02 6.48 -20.57
N LEU A 544 -7.22 6.27 -19.52
CA LEU A 544 -7.66 6.45 -18.12
C LEU A 544 -7.73 7.93 -17.68
N PRO A 545 -6.72 8.80 -17.92
CA PRO A 545 -6.81 10.21 -17.54
C PRO A 545 -7.83 10.99 -18.41
N ASP A 546 -8.42 12.04 -17.84
CA ASP A 546 -9.33 12.99 -18.54
C ASP A 546 -8.76 14.42 -18.44
N PRO A 547 -8.21 14.99 -19.52
CA PRO A 547 -8.17 14.45 -20.89
C PRO A 547 -7.14 13.34 -21.07
N ASN A 548 -7.38 12.47 -22.06
CA ASN A 548 -6.42 11.46 -22.52
C ASN A 548 -5.05 12.07 -22.85
N VAL A 549 -3.99 11.43 -22.38
CA VAL A 549 -2.59 11.69 -22.77
C VAL A 549 -2.30 10.92 -24.05
N CYS A 550 -1.66 11.55 -25.03
CA CYS A 550 -1.46 10.95 -26.36
C CYS A 550 -0.23 11.48 -27.09
N ALA A 551 0.60 10.57 -27.62
CA ALA A 551 1.70 10.86 -28.54
C ALA A 551 1.42 10.31 -29.96
N SER A 552 2.27 10.65 -30.94
CA SER A 552 2.12 10.17 -32.31
C SER A 552 3.43 10.11 -33.07
N ALA A 553 3.74 8.95 -33.67
CA ALA A 553 4.91 8.74 -34.50
C ALA A 553 4.59 8.11 -35.87
N THR A 554 5.63 7.93 -36.68
CA THR A 554 5.55 7.47 -38.07
C THR A 554 6.33 6.18 -38.29
N VAL A 555 5.62 5.07 -38.48
CA VAL A 555 6.21 3.84 -38.99
C VAL A 555 6.55 4.01 -40.46
N THR A 556 7.83 3.80 -40.82
CA THR A 556 8.31 3.81 -42.20
C THR A 556 8.55 2.38 -42.69
N ILE A 557 7.78 1.93 -43.69
CA ILE A 557 7.89 0.59 -44.27
C ILE A 557 8.53 0.66 -45.65
N GLU A 558 9.68 0.01 -45.83
CA GLU A 558 10.24 -0.27 -47.15
C GLU A 558 9.56 -1.50 -47.76
N VAL A 559 8.77 -1.28 -48.82
CA VAL A 559 8.05 -2.34 -49.53
C VAL A 559 8.89 -2.81 -50.71
N GLY A 560 9.40 -4.03 -50.60
CA GLY A 560 10.29 -4.65 -51.58
C GLY A 560 9.64 -4.89 -52.94
N ALA A 561 10.49 -5.25 -53.92
CA ALA A 561 10.02 -6.02 -55.06
C ALA A 561 9.52 -7.38 -54.57
N ASN A 562 8.46 -7.90 -55.17
CA ASN A 562 8.18 -9.33 -55.07
C ASN A 562 9.31 -10.10 -55.77
N THR A 563 9.68 -11.26 -55.22
CA THR A 563 10.74 -12.11 -55.77
C THR A 563 10.11 -13.41 -56.28
N ILE A 564 10.14 -13.60 -57.59
CA ILE A 564 9.75 -14.86 -58.23
C ILE A 564 11.03 -15.66 -58.51
N ASP A 565 11.03 -16.95 -58.17
CA ASP A 565 12.16 -17.88 -58.33
C ASP A 565 11.63 -19.11 -59.08
N ALA A 566 12.09 -19.29 -60.32
CA ALA A 566 11.70 -20.40 -61.17
C ALA A 566 12.80 -21.47 -61.16
N VAL A 567 12.46 -22.73 -60.87
CA VAL A 567 13.43 -23.78 -60.53
C VAL A 567 13.43 -24.92 -61.57
N ASP A 568 14.61 -25.23 -62.14
CA ASP A 568 14.78 -26.28 -63.17
C ASP A 568 14.17 -27.65 -62.79
N ASP A 569 13.27 -28.16 -63.64
CA ASP A 569 12.60 -29.45 -63.48
C ASP A 569 13.30 -30.62 -64.21
N SER A 570 13.01 -31.85 -63.77
CA SER A 570 13.48 -33.07 -64.45
C SER A 570 12.46 -34.20 -64.48
N TYR A 571 12.17 -34.73 -65.69
CA TYR A 571 11.26 -35.86 -65.90
C TYR A 571 11.81 -36.87 -66.94
N THR A 572 11.10 -37.98 -67.16
CA THR A 572 11.42 -38.99 -68.16
C THR A 572 10.23 -39.25 -69.10
N GLY A 573 10.51 -39.61 -70.36
CA GLY A 573 9.49 -39.80 -71.39
C GLY A 573 9.87 -40.83 -72.47
N SER A 574 8.98 -41.06 -73.44
CA SER A 574 9.13 -42.12 -74.46
C SER A 574 8.93 -41.59 -75.88
N THR A 575 9.59 -42.19 -76.88
CA THR A 575 9.41 -41.84 -78.31
C THR A 575 7.97 -42.05 -78.82
N SER A 576 7.15 -42.83 -78.10
CA SER A 576 5.71 -42.99 -78.36
C SER A 576 4.93 -41.68 -78.25
N GLY A 577 5.41 -40.73 -77.43
CA GLY A 577 4.75 -39.45 -77.13
C GLY A 577 3.55 -39.57 -76.19
N GLY A 578 3.07 -38.42 -75.70
CA GLY A 578 2.00 -38.30 -74.72
C GLY A 578 2.37 -37.40 -73.54
N ASP A 579 1.42 -37.20 -72.63
CA ASP A 579 1.62 -36.44 -71.39
C ASP A 579 2.43 -37.26 -70.38
N ILE A 580 3.37 -36.63 -69.68
CA ILE A 580 4.18 -37.26 -68.64
C ILE A 580 3.38 -37.26 -67.33
N VAL A 581 3.13 -38.45 -66.79
CA VAL A 581 2.38 -38.65 -65.54
C VAL A 581 3.08 -37.93 -64.37
N ASP A 582 2.28 -37.28 -63.52
CA ASP A 582 2.71 -36.53 -62.34
C ASP A 582 3.76 -35.42 -62.61
N SER A 583 3.79 -34.88 -63.83
CA SER A 583 4.58 -33.68 -64.16
C SER A 583 3.79 -32.39 -63.89
N ASP A 584 4.41 -31.45 -63.18
CA ASP A 584 3.95 -30.08 -62.95
C ASP A 584 5.15 -29.17 -62.70
N VAL A 585 5.39 -28.24 -63.63
CA VAL A 585 6.53 -27.31 -63.60
C VAL A 585 6.44 -26.25 -62.50
N LEU A 586 5.29 -26.10 -61.83
CA LEU A 586 5.14 -25.12 -60.73
C LEU A 586 5.42 -25.73 -59.35
N SER A 587 5.64 -27.04 -59.26
CA SER A 587 5.69 -27.77 -57.98
C SER A 587 6.88 -27.44 -57.06
N ASN A 588 7.89 -26.77 -57.61
CA ASN A 588 9.14 -26.34 -56.98
C ASN A 588 9.38 -24.81 -57.07
N ASP A 589 8.51 -24.07 -57.77
CA ASP A 589 8.60 -22.63 -58.01
C ASP A 589 8.04 -21.81 -56.84
N THR A 590 8.62 -20.63 -56.56
CA THR A 590 8.15 -19.77 -55.46
C THR A 590 7.95 -18.29 -55.82
N LEU A 591 7.01 -17.65 -55.12
CA LEU A 591 6.79 -16.20 -55.10
C LEU A 591 6.89 -15.73 -53.65
N ASN A 592 7.83 -14.83 -53.38
CA ASN A 592 8.22 -14.38 -52.04
C ASN A 592 8.62 -15.54 -51.09
N GLY A 593 9.00 -16.70 -51.64
CA GLY A 593 9.40 -17.92 -50.90
C GLY A 593 8.27 -18.92 -50.66
N GLU A 594 7.02 -18.59 -50.98
CA GLU A 594 5.88 -19.51 -50.90
C GLU A 594 5.59 -20.18 -52.27
N PRO A 595 5.05 -21.41 -52.32
CA PRO A 595 4.78 -22.12 -53.57
C PRO A 595 3.79 -21.37 -54.47
N VAL A 596 4.10 -21.25 -55.77
CA VAL A 596 3.23 -20.52 -56.72
C VAL A 596 2.06 -21.35 -57.23
N THR A 597 0.97 -20.67 -57.61
CA THR A 597 -0.14 -21.30 -58.35
C THR A 597 -0.45 -20.56 -59.66
N LEU A 598 -1.14 -21.23 -60.59
CA LEU A 598 -1.69 -20.61 -61.81
C LEU A 598 -2.72 -19.47 -61.55
N ALA A 599 -3.10 -19.22 -60.29
CA ALA A 599 -3.89 -18.04 -59.92
C ALA A 599 -3.02 -16.79 -59.66
N GLU A 600 -1.72 -16.97 -59.41
CA GLU A 600 -0.75 -15.93 -59.07
C GLU A 600 0.28 -15.69 -60.18
N VAL A 601 0.61 -16.71 -60.98
CA VAL A 601 1.56 -16.60 -62.10
C VAL A 601 0.93 -16.94 -63.46
N THR A 602 1.39 -16.23 -64.49
CA THR A 602 1.15 -16.58 -65.90
C THR A 602 2.27 -17.50 -66.35
N LEU A 603 1.98 -18.78 -66.50
CA LEU A 603 2.89 -19.74 -67.11
C LEU A 603 2.98 -19.46 -68.62
N THR A 604 4.19 -19.35 -69.17
CA THR A 604 4.41 -19.30 -70.62
C THR A 604 5.55 -20.22 -71.03
N SER A 605 5.37 -20.94 -72.14
CA SER A 605 6.39 -21.77 -72.76
C SER A 605 6.38 -21.55 -74.28
N THR A 606 7.45 -21.96 -74.96
CA THR A 606 7.44 -22.11 -76.42
C THR A 606 7.64 -23.60 -76.73
N PRO A 607 6.63 -24.32 -77.24
CA PRO A 607 6.76 -25.73 -77.60
C PRO A 607 7.94 -25.94 -78.57
N THR A 608 8.72 -26.99 -78.34
CA THR A 608 9.78 -27.42 -79.25
C THR A 608 9.21 -28.39 -80.29
N ASP A 609 10.05 -28.91 -81.19
CA ASP A 609 9.61 -30.00 -82.08
C ASP A 609 9.34 -31.29 -81.26
N GLU A 610 9.90 -31.39 -80.03
CA GLU A 610 9.94 -32.59 -79.20
C GLU A 610 9.13 -32.53 -77.89
N LEU A 611 8.95 -31.34 -77.27
CA LEU A 611 8.30 -31.16 -75.98
C LEU A 611 7.26 -30.02 -76.01
N THR A 612 6.21 -30.18 -75.21
CA THR A 612 5.19 -29.16 -74.94
C THR A 612 4.97 -29.05 -73.44
N ILE A 613 4.79 -27.83 -72.91
CA ILE A 613 4.22 -27.61 -71.56
C ILE A 613 2.79 -27.13 -71.77
N ASN A 614 1.85 -27.76 -71.07
CA ASN A 614 0.41 -27.54 -71.20
C ASN A 614 -0.06 -26.34 -70.37
N ASP A 615 -1.27 -25.86 -70.65
CA ASP A 615 -1.89 -24.72 -69.96
C ASP A 615 -2.12 -24.96 -68.44
N ASP A 616 -2.00 -26.22 -67.98
CA ASP A 616 -2.18 -26.64 -66.57
C ASP A 616 -0.88 -26.92 -65.82
N GLY A 617 0.29 -26.71 -66.44
CA GLY A 617 1.61 -26.96 -65.83
C GLY A 617 2.24 -28.32 -66.21
N SER A 618 1.47 -29.25 -66.76
CA SER A 618 1.97 -30.59 -67.13
C SER A 618 2.85 -30.57 -68.39
N VAL A 619 3.71 -31.59 -68.55
CA VAL A 619 4.69 -31.69 -69.65
C VAL A 619 4.38 -32.87 -70.55
N SER A 620 4.43 -32.69 -71.87
CA SER A 620 4.15 -33.73 -72.88
C SER A 620 5.30 -33.90 -73.86
N VAL A 621 5.55 -35.14 -74.29
CA VAL A 621 6.48 -35.48 -75.38
C VAL A 621 5.71 -35.59 -76.70
N ASN A 622 6.19 -34.91 -77.74
CA ASN A 622 5.61 -34.98 -79.07
C ASN A 622 5.87 -36.37 -79.72
N PRO A 623 4.86 -37.03 -80.30
CA PRO A 623 5.03 -38.37 -80.90
C PRO A 623 6.08 -38.42 -82.00
N GLY A 624 6.99 -39.39 -81.94
CA GLY A 624 8.08 -39.56 -82.90
C GLY A 624 9.33 -38.72 -82.60
N THR A 625 9.39 -38.07 -81.44
CA THR A 625 10.65 -37.61 -80.82
C THR A 625 11.64 -38.79 -80.76
N ALA A 626 12.90 -38.55 -81.10
CA ALA A 626 13.93 -39.60 -81.07
C ALA A 626 14.48 -39.80 -79.63
N GLU A 627 15.34 -40.79 -79.43
CA GLU A 627 16.05 -40.91 -78.14
C GLU A 627 16.98 -39.71 -77.90
N GLY A 628 16.99 -39.21 -76.67
CA GLY A 628 17.89 -38.15 -76.23
C GLY A 628 17.39 -37.40 -75.01
N ILE A 629 18.25 -36.54 -74.46
CA ILE A 629 17.85 -35.56 -73.45
C ILE A 629 17.40 -34.30 -74.20
N TYR A 630 16.16 -33.90 -73.96
CA TYR A 630 15.53 -32.71 -74.51
C TYR A 630 15.26 -31.71 -73.39
N THR A 631 15.26 -30.43 -73.71
CA THR A 631 14.91 -29.39 -72.75
C THR A 631 13.91 -28.41 -73.35
N ILE A 632 13.02 -27.90 -72.51
CA ILE A 632 12.09 -26.83 -72.84
C ILE A 632 12.17 -25.77 -71.73
N THR A 633 12.30 -24.52 -72.13
CA THR A 633 12.35 -23.38 -71.20
C THR A 633 10.95 -22.84 -71.02
N TYR A 634 10.57 -22.56 -69.78
CA TYR A 634 9.37 -21.81 -69.46
C TYR A 634 9.72 -20.48 -68.79
N THR A 635 8.70 -19.67 -68.59
CA THR A 635 8.77 -18.39 -67.91
C THR A 635 7.48 -18.24 -67.13
N ILE A 636 7.60 -18.15 -65.80
CA ILE A 636 6.53 -17.68 -64.94
C ILE A 636 6.69 -16.16 -64.78
N CYS A 637 5.60 -15.45 -64.98
CA CYS A 637 5.49 -14.02 -64.68
C CYS A 637 4.37 -13.82 -63.66
N GLU A 638 4.60 -13.02 -62.63
CA GLU A 638 3.56 -12.66 -61.67
C GLU A 638 2.36 -12.01 -62.40
N ILE A 639 1.13 -12.49 -62.17
CA ILE A 639 -0.10 -11.96 -62.80
C ILE A 639 -0.34 -10.52 -62.39
N ALA A 640 -0.03 -10.21 -61.13
CA ALA A 640 -0.06 -8.87 -60.57
C ALA A 640 1.00 -7.99 -61.27
N ASN A 641 2.28 -8.32 -61.09
CA ASN A 641 3.39 -7.58 -61.71
C ASN A 641 4.01 -8.33 -62.91
N VAL A 642 3.49 -8.07 -64.12
CA VAL A 642 3.96 -8.71 -65.37
C VAL A 642 5.40 -8.36 -65.81
N GLU A 643 6.13 -7.50 -65.09
CA GLU A 643 7.59 -7.32 -65.29
C GLU A 643 8.43 -8.14 -64.28
N ASN A 644 7.81 -8.72 -63.25
CA ASN A 644 8.43 -9.69 -62.35
C ASN A 644 8.27 -11.10 -62.93
N CYS A 645 9.29 -11.57 -63.65
CA CYS A 645 9.32 -12.90 -64.26
C CYS A 645 10.67 -13.58 -64.03
N ASP A 646 10.65 -14.90 -63.91
CA ASP A 646 11.86 -15.72 -63.95
C ASP A 646 11.69 -16.94 -64.86
N THR A 647 12.80 -17.59 -65.23
CA THR A 647 12.86 -18.60 -66.28
C THR A 647 13.62 -19.85 -65.85
N ALA A 648 12.92 -20.98 -65.77
CA ALA A 648 13.49 -22.30 -65.55
C ALA A 648 13.42 -23.20 -66.79
N MET A 649 14.15 -24.31 -66.72
CA MET A 649 14.30 -25.29 -67.79
C MET A 649 13.86 -26.67 -67.33
N VAL A 650 12.80 -27.19 -67.94
CA VAL A 650 12.45 -28.61 -67.83
C VAL A 650 13.44 -29.43 -68.64
N THR A 651 14.00 -30.47 -68.04
CA THR A 651 14.82 -31.49 -68.69
C THR A 651 14.07 -32.81 -68.77
N VAL A 652 13.83 -33.32 -69.98
CA VAL A 652 13.17 -34.61 -70.22
C VAL A 652 14.14 -35.57 -70.91
N GLU A 653 14.44 -36.70 -70.27
CA GLU A 653 15.14 -37.82 -70.92
C GLU A 653 14.11 -38.68 -71.68
N VAL A 654 14.19 -38.68 -73.01
CA VAL A 654 13.34 -39.49 -73.90
C VAL A 654 14.12 -40.71 -74.37
N VAL A 655 13.56 -41.90 -74.16
CA VAL A 655 14.19 -43.20 -74.49
C VAL A 655 13.35 -43.99 -75.52
N GLU A 656 13.97 -44.92 -76.26
CA GLU A 656 13.28 -45.67 -77.33
C GLU A 656 12.01 -46.33 -76.79
N GLY A 657 10.86 -45.89 -77.31
CA GLY A 657 9.69 -46.75 -77.41
C GLY A 657 10.07 -47.88 -78.34
N MET A 658 10.57 -48.96 -77.74
CA MET A 658 11.06 -50.15 -78.44
C MET A 658 10.01 -50.60 -79.45
N ALA A 659 10.47 -50.95 -80.67
CA ALA A 659 9.58 -51.49 -81.68
C ALA A 659 9.10 -52.88 -81.25
N ASN A 660 7.93 -52.92 -80.58
CA ASN A 660 7.21 -54.07 -80.01
C ASN A 660 7.71 -55.42 -80.56
N VAL A 661 8.75 -55.98 -79.94
CA VAL A 661 9.25 -57.32 -80.28
C VAL A 661 8.41 -58.31 -79.50
N ILE A 662 7.53 -59.02 -80.19
CA ILE A 662 6.83 -60.18 -79.63
C ILE A 662 7.77 -61.40 -79.77
N ASP A 663 8.15 -61.99 -78.64
CA ASP A 663 9.02 -63.16 -78.53
C ASP A 663 8.20 -64.27 -77.86
N ALA A 664 7.78 -65.27 -78.64
CA ALA A 664 7.00 -66.39 -78.13
C ALA A 664 7.94 -67.56 -77.78
N VAL A 665 7.86 -68.06 -76.55
CA VAL A 665 8.84 -68.97 -75.95
C VAL A 665 8.24 -70.35 -75.66
N ASP A 666 8.90 -71.42 -76.10
CA ASP A 666 8.41 -72.80 -75.90
C ASP A 666 8.23 -73.15 -74.40
N ASP A 667 6.98 -73.37 -73.97
CA ASP A 667 6.66 -73.82 -72.61
C ASP A 667 6.98 -75.30 -72.35
N SER A 668 7.19 -75.62 -71.07
CA SER A 668 7.19 -77.01 -70.61
C SER A 668 6.50 -77.18 -69.26
N TYR A 669 5.52 -78.08 -69.20
CA TYR A 669 4.78 -78.43 -67.98
C TYR A 669 4.82 -79.93 -67.70
N THR A 670 4.42 -80.33 -66.50
CA THR A 670 4.29 -81.74 -66.10
C THR A 670 3.04 -81.88 -65.24
N GLY A 671 2.08 -82.72 -65.65
CA GLY A 671 0.78 -82.79 -64.98
C GLY A 671 -0.26 -83.63 -65.71
N ASN A 672 -1.49 -83.62 -65.19
CA ASN A 672 -2.66 -84.30 -65.75
C ASN A 672 -3.94 -83.57 -65.27
N GLY A 673 -5.00 -83.57 -66.09
CA GLY A 673 -6.15 -82.68 -65.88
C GLY A 673 -5.82 -81.23 -66.24
N ASP A 674 -6.49 -80.28 -65.60
CA ASP A 674 -6.13 -78.86 -65.69
C ASP A 674 -4.81 -78.63 -64.96
N ILE A 675 -3.79 -78.12 -65.65
CA ILE A 675 -2.48 -77.88 -65.04
C ILE A 675 -2.57 -76.55 -64.28
N VAL A 676 -2.61 -76.63 -62.96
CA VAL A 676 -2.60 -75.47 -62.05
C VAL A 676 -1.38 -74.59 -62.35
N ASP A 677 -1.60 -73.28 -62.36
CA ASP A 677 -0.62 -72.24 -62.71
C ASP A 677 0.09 -72.40 -64.06
N SER A 678 -0.48 -73.18 -64.99
CA SER A 678 -0.07 -73.11 -66.39
C SER A 678 -0.64 -71.86 -67.03
N ASP A 679 0.23 -71.07 -67.66
CA ASP A 679 -0.11 -69.97 -68.54
C ASP A 679 0.96 -69.88 -69.63
N VAL A 680 0.56 -70.09 -70.87
CA VAL A 680 1.44 -70.03 -72.06
C VAL A 680 1.92 -68.61 -72.38
N LEU A 681 1.46 -67.59 -71.66
CA LEU A 681 1.94 -66.21 -71.78
C LEU A 681 3.01 -65.86 -70.74
N SER A 682 3.20 -66.69 -69.71
CA SER A 682 4.01 -66.37 -68.52
C SER A 682 5.51 -66.15 -68.78
N ASN A 683 6.01 -66.65 -69.90
CA ASN A 683 7.39 -66.50 -70.39
C ASN A 683 7.48 -65.71 -71.71
N ASP A 684 6.35 -65.38 -72.32
CA ASP A 684 6.25 -64.62 -73.56
C ASP A 684 6.43 -63.13 -73.26
N THR A 685 7.11 -62.42 -74.15
CA THR A 685 7.37 -60.99 -73.93
C THR A 685 7.02 -60.11 -75.13
N LEU A 686 6.63 -58.88 -74.83
CA LEU A 686 6.50 -57.78 -75.78
C LEU A 686 7.50 -56.71 -75.35
N ASN A 687 8.55 -56.49 -76.13
CA ASN A 687 9.74 -55.70 -75.76
C ASN A 687 10.54 -56.20 -74.55
N GLY A 688 10.39 -57.47 -74.17
CA GLY A 688 11.06 -58.03 -72.99
C GLY A 688 10.31 -57.84 -71.67
N GLU A 689 9.16 -57.14 -71.68
CA GLU A 689 8.19 -57.16 -70.58
C GLU A 689 7.17 -58.28 -70.80
N SER A 690 6.67 -58.89 -69.73
CA SER A 690 5.72 -60.01 -69.77
C SER A 690 4.38 -59.60 -70.40
N VAL A 691 3.84 -60.42 -71.30
CA VAL A 691 2.55 -60.13 -71.97
C VAL A 691 1.35 -60.65 -71.19
N THR A 692 0.21 -59.97 -71.34
CA THR A 692 -1.09 -60.44 -70.86
C THR A 692 -2.09 -60.57 -72.00
N LEU A 693 -3.26 -61.16 -71.74
CA LEU A 693 -4.38 -61.24 -72.70
C LEU A 693 -5.00 -59.88 -73.05
N GLU A 694 -4.63 -58.79 -72.37
CA GLU A 694 -4.98 -57.43 -72.77
C GLU A 694 -4.03 -56.85 -73.84
N ASP A 695 -2.83 -57.44 -73.97
CA ASP A 695 -1.77 -57.02 -74.90
C ASP A 695 -1.73 -57.86 -76.20
N VAL A 696 -2.06 -59.16 -76.10
CA VAL A 696 -1.94 -60.12 -77.21
C VAL A 696 -3.20 -60.95 -77.49
N ILE A 697 -3.39 -61.30 -78.76
CA ILE A 697 -4.41 -62.24 -79.23
C ILE A 697 -3.80 -63.65 -79.22
N LEU A 698 -4.12 -64.43 -78.20
CA LEU A 698 -3.75 -65.85 -78.12
C LEU A 698 -4.62 -66.72 -79.04
N THR A 699 -3.97 -67.58 -79.84
CA THR A 699 -4.66 -68.59 -80.66
C THR A 699 -3.96 -69.95 -80.64
N SER A 700 -4.73 -71.02 -80.56
CA SER A 700 -4.24 -72.41 -80.57
C SER A 700 -5.16 -73.31 -81.41
N THR A 701 -4.74 -74.55 -81.67
CA THR A 701 -5.62 -75.60 -82.21
C THR A 701 -5.52 -76.84 -81.31
N PRO A 702 -6.58 -77.21 -80.56
CA PRO A 702 -6.55 -78.34 -79.64
C PRO A 702 -6.17 -79.67 -80.33
N THR A 703 -5.46 -80.52 -79.60
CA THR A 703 -5.14 -81.90 -80.00
C THR A 703 -6.11 -82.89 -79.35
N ASP A 704 -5.97 -84.20 -79.61
CA ASP A 704 -6.77 -85.20 -78.92
C ASP A 704 -6.38 -85.26 -77.41
N GLU A 705 -5.14 -84.90 -77.07
CA GLU A 705 -4.55 -85.00 -75.73
C GLU A 705 -4.41 -83.68 -74.96
N LEU A 706 -4.22 -82.53 -75.62
CA LEU A 706 -4.00 -81.23 -74.98
C LEU A 706 -4.94 -80.13 -75.53
N THR A 707 -5.37 -79.23 -74.65
CA THR A 707 -6.12 -78.03 -74.97
C THR A 707 -5.45 -76.82 -74.31
N ILE A 708 -5.25 -75.72 -75.05
CA ILE A 708 -4.94 -74.40 -74.46
C ILE A 708 -6.26 -73.63 -74.42
N ASN A 709 -6.62 -73.16 -73.22
CA ASN A 709 -7.86 -72.46 -72.93
C ASN A 709 -7.77 -70.98 -73.33
N PRO A 710 -8.90 -70.26 -73.45
CA PRO A 710 -8.91 -68.84 -73.82
C PRO A 710 -8.24 -67.90 -72.80
N ASP A 711 -7.97 -68.39 -71.59
CA ASP A 711 -7.32 -67.67 -70.48
C ASP A 711 -5.81 -67.95 -70.39
N GLY A 712 -5.22 -68.66 -71.35
CA GLY A 712 -3.79 -69.02 -71.36
C GLY A 712 -3.49 -70.40 -70.75
N SER A 713 -4.40 -70.98 -69.98
CA SER A 713 -4.14 -72.23 -69.25
C SER A 713 -4.12 -73.48 -70.12
N VAL A 714 -3.42 -74.52 -69.66
CA VAL A 714 -3.21 -75.78 -70.40
C VAL A 714 -3.91 -76.95 -69.68
N THR A 715 -4.86 -77.57 -70.38
CA THR A 715 -5.58 -78.77 -69.92
C THR A 715 -5.09 -80.02 -70.64
N VAL A 716 -4.75 -81.07 -69.88
CA VAL A 716 -4.58 -82.44 -70.37
C VAL A 716 -5.93 -83.13 -70.42
N ASN A 717 -6.36 -83.56 -71.61
CA ASN A 717 -7.67 -84.16 -71.82
C ASN A 717 -7.79 -85.50 -71.05
N PRO A 718 -8.93 -85.79 -70.38
CA PRO A 718 -9.08 -86.98 -69.54
C PRO A 718 -8.87 -88.31 -70.29
N GLY A 719 -7.98 -89.15 -69.74
CA GLY A 719 -7.64 -90.46 -70.32
C GLY A 719 -6.39 -90.45 -71.22
N THR A 720 -5.69 -89.32 -71.32
CA THR A 720 -4.33 -89.25 -71.85
C THR A 720 -3.41 -90.18 -71.05
N ALA A 721 -2.57 -90.95 -71.75
CA ALA A 721 -1.68 -91.93 -71.13
C ALA A 721 -0.33 -91.29 -70.75
N GLU A 722 0.50 -92.00 -69.98
CA GLU A 722 1.87 -91.56 -69.69
C GLU A 722 2.67 -91.29 -70.98
N GLY A 723 3.39 -90.16 -71.02
CA GLY A 723 4.14 -89.73 -72.20
C GLY A 723 4.28 -88.21 -72.34
N ILE A 724 5.09 -87.79 -73.31
CA ILE A 724 5.30 -86.38 -73.64
C ILE A 724 4.42 -86.02 -74.86
N TYR A 725 3.62 -84.97 -74.71
CA TYR A 725 2.72 -84.43 -75.72
C TYR A 725 3.06 -82.97 -76.00
N THR A 726 2.70 -82.47 -77.18
CA THR A 726 2.96 -81.08 -77.55
C THR A 726 1.78 -80.44 -78.28
N ILE A 727 1.62 -79.13 -78.10
CA ILE A 727 0.63 -78.30 -78.79
C ILE A 727 1.28 -76.94 -79.14
N THR A 728 1.02 -76.44 -80.34
CA THR A 728 1.56 -75.15 -80.83
C THR A 728 0.50 -74.07 -80.70
N TYR A 729 0.91 -72.89 -80.25
CA TYR A 729 0.08 -71.69 -80.20
C TYR A 729 0.73 -70.53 -80.97
N THR A 730 0.02 -69.41 -81.04
CA THR A 730 0.43 -68.20 -81.75
C THR A 730 -0.14 -67.00 -81.00
N ILE A 731 0.73 -66.07 -80.64
CA ILE A 731 0.35 -64.78 -80.08
C ILE A 731 0.58 -63.69 -81.13
N CYS A 732 -0.34 -62.72 -81.19
CA CYS A 732 -0.27 -61.56 -82.07
C CYS A 732 -0.57 -60.30 -81.25
N GLU A 733 0.23 -59.25 -81.38
CA GLU A 733 0.02 -57.97 -80.68
C GLU A 733 -1.35 -57.35 -81.03
N ILE A 734 -2.14 -56.93 -80.03
CA ILE A 734 -3.47 -56.32 -80.25
C ILE A 734 -3.35 -54.97 -80.96
N ALA A 735 -2.36 -54.15 -80.61
CA ALA A 735 -2.11 -52.86 -81.25
C ALA A 735 -1.59 -53.00 -82.70
N ASN A 736 -1.00 -54.14 -83.06
CA ASN A 736 -0.48 -54.42 -84.40
C ASN A 736 -0.60 -55.91 -84.77
N VAL A 737 -1.78 -56.34 -85.20
CA VAL A 737 -2.13 -57.76 -85.48
C VAL A 737 -1.34 -58.46 -86.61
N GLU A 738 -0.38 -57.79 -87.25
CA GLU A 738 0.58 -58.40 -88.19
C GLU A 738 1.93 -58.74 -87.51
N ASN A 739 2.11 -58.32 -86.25
CA ASN A 739 3.24 -58.66 -85.38
C ASN A 739 2.86 -59.88 -84.53
N CYS A 740 3.32 -61.06 -84.95
CA CYS A 740 2.99 -62.34 -84.31
C CYS A 740 4.21 -63.24 -84.25
N ASP A 741 4.27 -64.08 -83.21
CA ASP A 741 5.23 -65.18 -83.11
C ASP A 741 4.56 -66.47 -82.59
N THR A 742 5.26 -67.62 -82.70
CA THR A 742 4.69 -68.95 -82.47
C THR A 742 5.60 -69.84 -81.62
N ALA A 743 5.06 -70.34 -80.51
CA ALA A 743 5.74 -71.26 -79.59
C ALA A 743 4.99 -72.58 -79.40
N MET A 744 5.65 -73.54 -78.76
CA MET A 744 5.16 -74.90 -78.55
C MET A 744 5.23 -75.31 -77.08
N VAL A 745 4.05 -75.52 -76.50
CA VAL A 745 3.91 -76.15 -75.19
C VAL A 745 4.29 -77.63 -75.27
N THR A 746 5.11 -78.08 -74.33
CA THR A 746 5.47 -79.48 -74.13
C THR A 746 5.00 -79.97 -72.76
N VAL A 747 4.07 -80.93 -72.71
CA VAL A 747 3.55 -81.50 -71.45
C VAL A 747 4.05 -82.93 -71.27
N GLU A 748 4.75 -83.21 -70.17
CA GLU A 748 5.07 -84.58 -69.74
C GLU A 748 4.00 -85.10 -68.75
N VAL A 749 3.30 -86.16 -69.13
CA VAL A 749 2.31 -86.85 -68.29
C VAL A 749 3.01 -88.02 -67.60
N VAL A 750 3.22 -87.93 -66.28
CA VAL A 750 3.94 -88.93 -65.45
C VAL A 750 3.01 -89.71 -64.53
N GLU A 751 3.35 -90.97 -64.23
CA GLU A 751 2.63 -91.81 -63.27
C GLU A 751 2.93 -91.37 -61.82
N GLY A 752 1.99 -90.73 -61.13
CA GLY A 752 2.16 -90.46 -59.69
C GLY A 752 1.37 -89.35 -58.99
N MET A 753 0.35 -88.74 -59.59
CA MET A 753 -0.50 -87.74 -58.92
C MET A 753 -1.91 -88.30 -58.66
N ALA A 754 -2.09 -88.87 -57.47
CA ALA A 754 -3.39 -88.97 -56.82
C ALA A 754 -3.42 -87.93 -55.70
N ASN A 755 -4.57 -87.31 -55.44
CA ASN A 755 -4.64 -86.25 -54.43
C ASN A 755 -4.19 -86.79 -53.06
N VAL A 756 -3.29 -86.07 -52.38
CA VAL A 756 -2.83 -86.41 -51.03
C VAL A 756 -3.34 -85.35 -50.09
N ILE A 757 -4.22 -85.76 -49.18
CA ILE A 757 -4.60 -84.95 -48.02
C ILE A 757 -3.60 -85.26 -46.89
N ASP A 758 -3.06 -84.22 -46.26
CA ASP A 758 -2.04 -84.27 -45.21
C ASP A 758 -2.58 -83.45 -44.03
N ALA A 759 -3.00 -84.16 -42.97
CA ALA A 759 -3.56 -83.53 -41.78
C ALA A 759 -2.45 -83.36 -40.71
N VAL A 760 -2.30 -82.16 -40.15
CA VAL A 760 -1.14 -81.75 -39.35
C VAL A 760 -1.54 -81.44 -37.91
N ASP A 761 -0.81 -81.98 -36.92
CA ASP A 761 -1.11 -81.74 -35.50
C ASP A 761 -1.06 -80.24 -35.12
N ASP A 762 -2.17 -79.70 -34.63
CA ASP A 762 -2.29 -78.33 -34.11
C ASP A 762 -1.82 -78.16 -32.66
N SER A 763 -1.46 -76.93 -32.31
CA SER A 763 -1.25 -76.54 -30.92
C SER A 763 -1.71 -75.12 -30.60
N TYR A 764 -2.54 -74.98 -29.57
CA TYR A 764 -3.03 -73.69 -29.08
C TYR A 764 -2.82 -73.55 -27.57
N THR A 765 -2.91 -72.33 -27.07
CA THR A 765 -2.87 -72.00 -25.64
C THR A 765 -4.03 -71.05 -25.35
N GLY A 766 -4.95 -71.42 -24.46
CA GLY A 766 -6.15 -70.63 -24.20
C GLY A 766 -7.14 -71.28 -23.25
N ASN A 767 -8.27 -70.59 -23.03
CA ASN A 767 -9.42 -71.05 -22.24
C ASN A 767 -10.69 -70.41 -22.82
N GLY A 768 -11.85 -71.06 -22.68
CA GLY A 768 -13.06 -70.68 -23.41
C GLY A 768 -12.90 -70.90 -24.92
N ASP A 769 -13.56 -70.08 -25.73
CA ASP A 769 -13.39 -70.10 -27.19
C ASP A 769 -12.01 -69.51 -27.56
N ILE A 770 -11.16 -70.29 -28.22
CA ILE A 770 -9.81 -69.84 -28.58
C ILE A 770 -9.91 -68.98 -29.84
N VAL A 771 -9.84 -67.65 -29.66
CA VAL A 771 -9.86 -66.66 -30.74
C VAL A 771 -8.78 -66.97 -31.78
N ASP A 772 -9.14 -66.85 -33.05
CA ASP A 772 -8.31 -67.15 -34.23
C ASP A 772 -7.73 -68.58 -34.29
N SER A 773 -8.31 -69.54 -33.55
CA SER A 773 -8.05 -70.97 -33.78
C SER A 773 -8.82 -71.48 -34.99
N ASP A 774 -8.13 -72.25 -35.84
CA ASP A 774 -8.69 -73.00 -36.97
C ASP A 774 -7.80 -74.20 -37.25
N VAL A 775 -8.34 -75.40 -37.04
CA VAL A 775 -7.65 -76.69 -37.23
C VAL A 775 -7.32 -77.00 -38.68
N LEU A 776 -7.85 -76.24 -39.64
CA LEU A 776 -7.54 -76.41 -41.07
C LEU A 776 -6.38 -75.53 -41.53
N SER A 777 -5.92 -74.58 -40.71
CA SER A 777 -4.98 -73.53 -41.11
C SER A 777 -3.59 -74.02 -41.52
N ASN A 778 -3.20 -75.22 -41.10
CA ASN A 778 -1.94 -75.90 -41.43
C ASN A 778 -2.13 -77.19 -42.27
N ASP A 779 -3.37 -77.62 -42.46
CA ASP A 779 -3.74 -78.82 -43.22
C ASP A 779 -3.63 -78.54 -44.73
N THR A 780 -3.25 -79.55 -45.52
CA THR A 780 -3.11 -79.38 -46.96
C THR A 780 -3.74 -80.50 -47.79
N LEU A 781 -4.20 -80.13 -48.99
CA LEU A 781 -4.56 -81.03 -50.07
C LEU A 781 -3.60 -80.76 -51.24
N ASN A 782 -2.76 -81.75 -51.55
CA ASN A 782 -1.64 -81.63 -52.50
C ASN A 782 -0.57 -80.59 -52.13
N GLY A 783 -0.51 -80.13 -50.88
CA GLY A 783 0.41 -79.11 -50.40
C GLY A 783 -0.15 -77.68 -50.41
N GLU A 784 -1.36 -77.48 -50.93
CA GLU A 784 -2.12 -76.23 -50.81
C GLU A 784 -3.06 -76.28 -49.60
N SER A 785 -3.22 -75.16 -48.90
CA SER A 785 -4.07 -75.04 -47.70
C SER A 785 -5.53 -75.42 -47.98
N VAL A 786 -6.16 -76.16 -47.08
CA VAL A 786 -7.57 -76.57 -47.21
C VAL A 786 -8.53 -75.62 -46.51
N THR A 787 -9.77 -75.55 -47.00
CA THR A 787 -10.88 -74.88 -46.32
C THR A 787 -12.06 -75.84 -46.12
N LEU A 788 -13.07 -75.44 -45.35
CA LEU A 788 -14.34 -76.18 -45.22
C LEU A 788 -15.15 -76.29 -46.54
N GLU A 789 -14.75 -75.61 -47.61
CA GLU A 789 -15.30 -75.85 -48.96
C GLU A 789 -14.61 -77.02 -49.69
N ASP A 790 -13.41 -77.40 -49.27
CA ASP A 790 -12.57 -78.44 -49.88
C ASP A 790 -12.65 -79.79 -49.12
N VAL A 791 -12.79 -79.73 -47.79
CA VAL A 791 -12.75 -80.91 -46.91
C VAL A 791 -13.97 -81.03 -45.99
N ILE A 792 -14.32 -82.27 -45.66
CA ILE A 792 -15.29 -82.60 -44.61
C ILE A 792 -14.51 -82.77 -43.29
N LEU A 793 -14.58 -81.76 -42.42
CA LEU A 793 -14.05 -81.84 -41.06
C LEU A 793 -15.00 -82.64 -40.15
N THR A 794 -14.44 -83.55 -39.35
CA THR A 794 -15.17 -84.30 -38.32
C THR A 794 -14.32 -84.52 -37.06
N SER A 795 -14.93 -84.41 -35.89
CA SER A 795 -14.31 -84.70 -34.60
C SER A 795 -15.32 -85.37 -33.65
N ASP A 796 -14.82 -86.08 -32.62
CA ASP A 796 -15.62 -86.52 -31.47
C ASP A 796 -15.21 -85.64 -30.27
N PRO A 797 -16.10 -84.79 -29.70
CA PRO A 797 -15.74 -83.89 -28.60
C PRO A 797 -15.37 -84.66 -27.32
N THR A 798 -14.45 -84.10 -26.53
CA THR A 798 -14.03 -84.65 -25.24
C THR A 798 -14.79 -83.98 -24.09
N ASP A 799 -14.54 -84.41 -22.84
CA ASP A 799 -15.13 -83.72 -21.68
C ASP A 799 -14.53 -82.30 -21.54
N GLU A 800 -13.31 -82.07 -22.04
CA GLU A 800 -12.54 -80.83 -21.88
C GLU A 800 -12.42 -79.95 -23.14
N LEU A 801 -12.49 -80.49 -24.35
CA LEU A 801 -12.31 -79.76 -25.62
C LEU A 801 -13.42 -80.07 -26.64
N THR A 802 -13.80 -79.05 -27.40
CA THR A 802 -14.71 -79.13 -28.55
C THR A 802 -14.07 -78.47 -29.77
N ILE A 803 -14.22 -79.07 -30.96
CA ILE A 803 -13.95 -78.40 -32.24
C ILE A 803 -15.32 -78.05 -32.83
N ASN A 804 -15.50 -76.80 -33.23
CA ASN A 804 -16.74 -76.24 -33.72
C ASN A 804 -16.95 -76.53 -35.22
N ASP A 805 -18.19 -76.36 -35.69
CA ASP A 805 -18.57 -76.59 -37.11
C ASP A 805 -17.81 -75.67 -38.10
N ASP A 806 -17.17 -74.60 -37.62
CA ASP A 806 -16.38 -73.64 -38.40
C ASP A 806 -14.85 -73.87 -38.34
N GLY A 807 -14.39 -74.93 -37.67
CA GLY A 807 -12.96 -75.26 -37.53
C GLY A 807 -12.31 -74.73 -36.25
N SER A 808 -12.97 -73.83 -35.51
CA SER A 808 -12.42 -73.26 -34.27
C SER A 808 -12.42 -74.24 -33.10
N VAL A 809 -11.57 -73.99 -32.10
CA VAL A 809 -11.37 -74.85 -30.92
C VAL A 809 -11.80 -74.13 -29.65
N SER A 810 -12.65 -74.79 -28.86
CA SER A 810 -13.15 -74.29 -27.58
C SER A 810 -12.76 -75.21 -26.43
N VAL A 811 -12.33 -74.61 -25.31
CA VAL A 811 -12.13 -75.30 -24.03
C VAL A 811 -13.42 -75.28 -23.23
N ASN A 812 -13.92 -76.46 -22.86
CA ASN A 812 -15.17 -76.59 -22.12
C ASN A 812 -15.03 -75.98 -20.70
N PRO A 813 -16.03 -75.20 -20.21
CA PRO A 813 -15.96 -74.55 -18.90
C PRO A 813 -15.69 -75.50 -17.73
N GLY A 814 -14.80 -75.09 -16.82
CA GLY A 814 -14.39 -75.89 -15.65
C GLY A 814 -13.23 -76.86 -15.90
N THR A 815 -12.62 -76.83 -17.08
CA THR A 815 -11.35 -77.53 -17.38
C THR A 815 -10.22 -76.95 -16.52
N ALA A 816 -9.46 -77.81 -15.84
CA ALA A 816 -8.37 -77.40 -14.95
C ALA A 816 -7.08 -77.09 -15.73
N GLU A 817 -6.06 -76.50 -15.07
CA GLU A 817 -4.74 -76.33 -15.68
C GLU A 817 -4.17 -77.66 -16.21
N GLY A 818 -3.61 -77.64 -17.41
CA GLY A 818 -3.09 -78.85 -18.04
C GLY A 818 -3.06 -78.81 -19.56
N ILE A 819 -2.50 -79.87 -20.14
CA ILE A 819 -2.46 -80.09 -21.59
C ILE A 819 -3.51 -81.14 -21.95
N TYR A 820 -4.41 -80.77 -22.84
CA TYR A 820 -5.51 -81.61 -23.33
C TYR A 820 -5.40 -81.80 -24.84
N THR A 821 -5.94 -82.89 -25.35
CA THR A 821 -5.88 -83.20 -26.78
C THR A 821 -7.20 -83.74 -27.31
N ILE A 822 -7.57 -83.33 -28.52
CA ILE A 822 -8.70 -83.87 -29.29
C ILE A 822 -8.22 -84.28 -30.68
N THR A 823 -8.80 -85.32 -31.26
CA THR A 823 -8.44 -85.83 -32.59
C THR A 823 -9.55 -85.48 -33.58
N TYR A 824 -9.18 -84.99 -34.76
CA TYR A 824 -10.12 -84.75 -35.85
C TYR A 824 -9.71 -85.52 -37.12
N THR A 825 -10.57 -85.48 -38.12
CA THR A 825 -10.38 -86.15 -39.41
C THR A 825 -10.89 -85.23 -40.49
N ILE A 826 -10.06 -84.97 -41.50
CA ILE A 826 -10.45 -84.28 -42.73
C ILE A 826 -10.51 -85.28 -43.89
N CYS A 827 -11.53 -85.14 -44.73
CA CYS A 827 -11.73 -85.95 -45.94
C CYS A 827 -11.99 -85.04 -47.14
N GLU A 828 -11.31 -85.26 -48.26
CA GLU A 828 -11.51 -84.50 -49.50
C GLU A 828 -12.97 -84.62 -50.01
N ILE A 829 -13.66 -83.50 -50.22
CA ILE A 829 -15.07 -83.49 -50.69
C ILE A 829 -15.20 -84.13 -52.07
N ALA A 830 -14.23 -83.90 -52.96
CA ALA A 830 -14.20 -84.49 -54.30
C ALA A 830 -13.94 -86.01 -54.29
N ASN A 831 -13.31 -86.54 -53.23
CA ASN A 831 -13.00 -87.95 -53.08
C ASN A 831 -12.98 -88.38 -51.60
N VAL A 832 -14.17 -88.65 -51.03
CA VAL A 832 -14.36 -89.00 -49.61
C VAL A 832 -13.74 -90.33 -49.14
N GLU A 833 -12.95 -91.02 -49.97
CA GLU A 833 -12.06 -92.12 -49.54
C GLU A 833 -10.61 -91.64 -49.29
N ASN A 834 -10.27 -90.40 -49.65
CA ASN A 834 -9.02 -89.70 -49.34
C ASN A 834 -9.21 -88.87 -48.07
N CYS A 835 -8.74 -89.38 -46.94
CA CYS A 835 -8.86 -88.76 -45.62
C CYS A 835 -7.58 -88.94 -44.82
N ASP A 836 -7.28 -87.99 -43.93
CA ASP A 836 -6.22 -88.10 -42.94
C ASP A 836 -6.67 -87.55 -41.57
N MET A 837 -5.88 -87.79 -40.52
CA MET A 837 -6.23 -87.50 -39.13
C MET A 837 -5.11 -86.82 -38.36
N ALA A 838 -5.43 -85.73 -37.68
CA ALA A 838 -4.52 -84.96 -36.84
C ALA A 838 -5.07 -84.74 -35.43
N THR A 839 -4.20 -84.27 -34.53
CA THR A 839 -4.53 -83.98 -33.14
C THR A 839 -4.29 -82.51 -32.79
N VAL A 840 -5.32 -81.86 -32.25
CA VAL A 840 -5.17 -80.57 -31.58
C VAL A 840 -4.66 -80.80 -30.18
N THR A 841 -3.63 -80.06 -29.78
CA THR A 841 -3.13 -79.99 -28.41
C THR A 841 -3.37 -78.60 -27.81
N VAL A 842 -4.18 -78.50 -26.77
CA VAL A 842 -4.42 -77.23 -26.06
C VAL A 842 -3.72 -77.23 -24.70
N GLU A 843 -2.85 -76.25 -24.46
CA GLU A 843 -2.28 -75.98 -23.13
C GLU A 843 -3.12 -74.90 -22.41
N VAL A 844 -3.83 -75.31 -21.36
CA VAL A 844 -4.59 -74.40 -20.48
C VAL A 844 -3.63 -73.91 -19.38
N THR A 845 -3.20 -72.65 -19.50
CA THR A 845 -2.22 -72.02 -18.59
C THR A 845 -2.86 -71.00 -17.63
N GLU A 846 -2.35 -70.93 -16.40
CA GLU A 846 -2.72 -69.90 -15.41
C GLU A 846 -1.98 -68.60 -15.72
N GLY A 847 -2.66 -67.55 -16.22
CA GLY A 847 -2.04 -66.21 -16.32
C GLY A 847 -2.59 -65.20 -17.32
N MET A 848 -3.48 -65.56 -18.24
CA MET A 848 -4.29 -64.61 -19.01
C MET A 848 -5.75 -64.77 -18.60
N VAL A 849 -6.07 -64.20 -17.43
CA VAL A 849 -7.45 -63.93 -17.08
C VAL A 849 -7.91 -62.79 -17.97
N ASN A 850 -8.99 -63.02 -18.71
CA ASN A 850 -9.85 -61.95 -19.20
C ASN A 850 -10.34 -61.19 -17.96
N VAL A 851 -10.09 -59.89 -17.86
CA VAL A 851 -10.35 -59.10 -16.64
C VAL A 851 -11.26 -57.92 -16.97
N ILE A 852 -12.43 -57.94 -16.33
CA ILE A 852 -13.22 -56.73 -16.13
C ILE A 852 -12.59 -55.93 -14.99
N ASP A 853 -12.43 -54.63 -15.22
CA ASP A 853 -12.01 -53.62 -14.24
C ASP A 853 -13.20 -52.67 -14.04
N ALA A 854 -13.93 -52.86 -12.95
CA ALA A 854 -15.09 -52.06 -12.59
C ALA A 854 -14.67 -50.92 -11.65
N VAL A 855 -15.06 -49.68 -11.95
CA VAL A 855 -14.48 -48.48 -11.33
C VAL A 855 -15.54 -47.63 -10.63
N ASP A 856 -15.38 -47.41 -9.32
CA ASP A 856 -16.32 -46.63 -8.49
C ASP A 856 -16.75 -45.28 -9.13
N ASP A 857 -18.07 -45.05 -9.14
CA ASP A 857 -18.70 -43.85 -9.72
C ASP A 857 -19.11 -42.82 -8.65
N PHE A 858 -19.19 -41.55 -9.07
CA PHE A 858 -19.62 -40.46 -8.19
C PHE A 858 -20.53 -39.44 -8.88
N TYR A 859 -21.70 -39.18 -8.30
CA TYR A 859 -22.70 -38.22 -8.80
C TYR A 859 -23.32 -37.38 -7.67
N THR A 860 -23.81 -36.19 -8.00
CA THR A 860 -24.53 -35.28 -7.09
C THR A 860 -25.91 -34.92 -7.65
N GLU A 861 -26.97 -35.05 -6.85
CA GLU A 861 -28.36 -34.92 -7.30
C GLU A 861 -29.23 -34.14 -6.28
N GLY A 862 -30.44 -33.74 -6.66
CA GLY A 862 -31.45 -33.13 -5.80
C GLY A 862 -32.34 -34.13 -5.06
N THR A 863 -33.04 -33.64 -4.03
CA THR A 863 -33.92 -34.49 -3.21
C THR A 863 -35.19 -34.97 -3.94
N GLU A 864 -35.39 -34.65 -5.22
CA GLU A 864 -36.69 -34.80 -5.90
C GLU A 864 -36.97 -36.23 -6.40
N GLY A 865 -35.93 -37.03 -6.67
CA GLY A 865 -36.06 -38.41 -7.15
C GLY A 865 -36.37 -38.50 -8.64
N GLY A 866 -35.67 -39.37 -9.36
CA GLY A 866 -35.69 -39.46 -10.82
C GLY A 866 -34.36 -39.91 -11.40
N ALA A 867 -34.28 -40.04 -12.73
CA ALA A 867 -33.04 -40.35 -13.42
C ALA A 867 -32.07 -39.16 -13.40
N ILE A 868 -30.83 -39.40 -13.01
CA ILE A 868 -29.76 -38.40 -12.96
C ILE A 868 -29.30 -38.10 -14.41
N PRO A 869 -29.37 -36.84 -14.89
CA PRO A 869 -29.01 -36.52 -16.27
C PRO A 869 -27.54 -36.85 -16.59
N ASN A 870 -27.33 -37.59 -17.69
CA ASN A 870 -26.01 -38.01 -18.20
C ASN A 870 -25.19 -38.94 -17.27
N ALA A 871 -25.77 -39.45 -16.19
CA ALA A 871 -25.10 -40.43 -15.32
C ALA A 871 -25.29 -41.85 -15.86
N ASN A 872 -24.20 -42.60 -16.03
CA ASN A 872 -24.21 -44.01 -16.43
C ASN A 872 -22.98 -44.71 -15.84
N VAL A 873 -23.18 -45.85 -15.20
CA VAL A 873 -22.09 -46.56 -14.51
C VAL A 873 -21.01 -47.11 -15.46
N LEU A 874 -21.33 -47.36 -16.75
CA LEU A 874 -20.41 -48.07 -17.67
C LEU A 874 -19.32 -47.18 -18.31
N LEU A 875 -19.22 -45.90 -17.96
CA LEU A 875 -18.38 -44.93 -18.70
C LEU A 875 -16.88 -45.04 -18.35
N ASN A 876 -16.58 -45.36 -17.10
CA ASN A 876 -15.24 -45.51 -16.52
C ASN A 876 -14.74 -46.97 -16.55
N ASP A 877 -15.64 -47.95 -16.58
CA ASP A 877 -15.33 -49.39 -16.59
C ASP A 877 -14.58 -49.87 -17.85
N ARG A 878 -13.74 -50.90 -17.70
CA ARG A 878 -12.96 -51.48 -18.81
C ARG A 878 -13.04 -53.00 -18.88
N LEU A 879 -13.01 -53.55 -20.09
CA LEU A 879 -12.83 -54.98 -20.40
C LEU A 879 -11.56 -55.11 -21.23
N ASP A 880 -10.54 -55.80 -20.72
CA ASP A 880 -9.20 -55.90 -21.32
C ASP A 880 -8.60 -54.53 -21.75
N GLY A 881 -8.97 -53.46 -21.02
CA GLY A 881 -8.56 -52.08 -21.29
C GLY A 881 -9.40 -51.32 -22.35
N GLY A 882 -10.34 -51.99 -23.02
CA GLY A 882 -11.33 -51.36 -23.93
C GLY A 882 -12.58 -50.85 -23.20
N GLU A 883 -13.35 -49.97 -23.84
CA GLU A 883 -14.61 -49.46 -23.29
C GLU A 883 -15.68 -50.56 -23.15
N VAL A 884 -16.38 -50.56 -22.03
CA VAL A 884 -17.45 -51.51 -21.72
C VAL A 884 -18.78 -51.05 -22.34
N THR A 885 -19.56 -52.00 -22.87
CA THR A 885 -20.89 -51.72 -23.45
C THR A 885 -21.89 -52.81 -23.09
N LEU A 886 -23.19 -52.49 -23.12
CA LEU A 886 -24.25 -53.49 -22.98
C LEU A 886 -24.32 -54.49 -24.15
N SER A 887 -23.38 -54.45 -25.10
CA SER A 887 -23.14 -55.48 -26.12
C SER A 887 -22.26 -56.62 -25.60
N ASN A 888 -21.18 -56.31 -24.86
CA ASN A 888 -20.17 -57.26 -24.41
C ASN A 888 -20.26 -57.64 -22.91
N VAL A 889 -21.01 -56.89 -22.09
CA VAL A 889 -21.19 -57.22 -20.66
C VAL A 889 -22.64 -57.42 -20.22
N ILE A 890 -22.81 -58.04 -19.07
CA ILE A 890 -24.05 -58.19 -18.31
C ILE A 890 -23.90 -57.33 -17.05
N LEU A 891 -24.56 -56.17 -17.04
CA LEU A 891 -24.68 -55.32 -15.85
C LEU A 891 -25.76 -55.89 -14.93
N THR A 892 -25.44 -56.02 -13.64
CA THR A 892 -26.40 -56.38 -12.59
C THR A 892 -26.22 -55.49 -11.37
N SER A 893 -27.32 -55.17 -10.68
CA SER A 893 -27.31 -54.53 -9.37
C SER A 893 -28.54 -54.97 -8.58
N ASP A 894 -28.42 -55.00 -7.25
CA ASP A 894 -29.58 -55.17 -6.37
C ASP A 894 -30.11 -53.77 -5.99
N PRO A 895 -31.30 -53.35 -6.48
CA PRO A 895 -31.82 -52.01 -6.21
C PRO A 895 -32.00 -51.80 -4.71
N THR A 896 -31.48 -50.68 -4.22
CA THR A 896 -31.64 -50.26 -2.83
C THR A 896 -33.00 -49.58 -2.64
N ASN A 897 -33.36 -49.18 -1.42
CA ASN A 897 -34.56 -48.36 -1.20
C ASN A 897 -34.33 -46.87 -1.53
N SER A 898 -33.18 -46.52 -2.15
CA SER A 898 -32.72 -45.14 -2.40
C SER A 898 -32.23 -44.90 -3.82
N LEU A 899 -31.57 -45.89 -4.42
CA LEU A 899 -30.96 -45.85 -5.75
C LEU A 899 -31.29 -47.13 -6.52
N THR A 900 -31.57 -46.98 -7.81
CA THR A 900 -31.75 -48.04 -8.80
C THR A 900 -30.85 -47.75 -9.99
N ILE A 901 -30.03 -48.70 -10.41
CA ILE A 901 -29.37 -48.67 -11.72
C ILE A 901 -30.31 -49.36 -12.72
N ASN A 902 -30.59 -48.71 -13.84
CA ASN A 902 -31.51 -49.20 -14.87
C ASN A 902 -30.78 -50.19 -15.81
N ASP A 903 -31.53 -50.98 -16.57
CA ASP A 903 -31.00 -51.95 -17.56
C ASP A 903 -30.09 -51.32 -18.64
N ASP A 904 -30.15 -50.00 -18.83
CA ASP A 904 -29.31 -49.23 -19.77
C ASP A 904 -28.06 -48.59 -19.11
N GLY A 905 -27.80 -48.89 -17.83
CA GLY A 905 -26.69 -48.36 -17.04
C GLY A 905 -26.96 -47.00 -16.38
N THR A 906 -28.09 -46.33 -16.68
CA THR A 906 -28.41 -45.03 -16.08
C THR A 906 -28.86 -45.15 -14.61
N ILE A 907 -28.59 -44.13 -13.79
CA ILE A 907 -28.92 -44.13 -12.36
C ILE A 907 -30.20 -43.35 -12.07
N THR A 908 -31.11 -43.96 -11.32
CA THR A 908 -32.36 -43.36 -10.82
C THR A 908 -32.35 -43.29 -9.29
N VAL A 909 -32.64 -42.11 -8.74
CA VAL A 909 -32.89 -41.89 -7.30
C VAL A 909 -34.36 -42.14 -6.97
N ASP A 910 -34.64 -42.90 -5.92
CA ASP A 910 -36.02 -43.23 -5.52
C ASP A 910 -36.78 -42.03 -4.94
N SER A 911 -38.09 -41.99 -5.16
CA SER A 911 -38.91 -40.85 -4.73
C SER A 911 -39.08 -40.81 -3.21
N GLY A 912 -38.79 -39.65 -2.60
CA GLY A 912 -38.98 -39.43 -1.16
C GLY A 912 -37.73 -39.59 -0.30
N ILE A 913 -36.58 -39.79 -0.93
CA ILE A 913 -35.26 -39.73 -0.28
C ILE A 913 -34.97 -38.32 0.29
N THR A 914 -34.26 -38.31 1.41
CA THR A 914 -33.80 -37.12 2.16
C THR A 914 -32.36 -36.78 1.78
N GLU A 915 -31.87 -35.64 2.23
CA GLU A 915 -30.44 -35.32 2.17
C GLU A 915 -29.55 -36.41 2.79
N GLY A 916 -28.39 -36.65 2.17
CA GLY A 916 -27.45 -37.70 2.58
C GLY A 916 -26.65 -38.31 1.42
N GLU A 917 -25.69 -39.15 1.79
CA GLU A 917 -24.88 -39.96 0.87
C GLU A 917 -25.52 -41.35 0.74
N TYR A 918 -25.71 -41.80 -0.50
CA TYR A 918 -26.30 -43.10 -0.82
C TYR A 918 -25.40 -43.86 -1.77
N THR A 919 -25.22 -45.15 -1.52
CA THR A 919 -24.40 -46.03 -2.35
C THR A 919 -25.21 -47.24 -2.82
N ILE A 920 -24.91 -47.72 -4.03
CA ILE A 920 -25.36 -49.01 -4.55
C ILE A 920 -24.18 -49.68 -5.26
N GLU A 921 -23.97 -50.95 -4.92
CA GLU A 921 -22.97 -51.82 -5.54
C GLU A 921 -23.56 -52.40 -6.84
N TYR A 922 -22.76 -52.45 -7.89
CA TYR A 922 -23.09 -53.13 -9.13
C TYR A 922 -22.00 -54.14 -9.49
N THR A 923 -22.40 -55.18 -10.22
CA THR A 923 -21.53 -56.22 -10.75
C THR A 923 -21.63 -56.22 -12.26
N ILE A 924 -20.49 -56.15 -12.92
CA ILE A 924 -20.38 -56.35 -14.35
C ILE A 924 -19.75 -57.71 -14.57
N CYS A 925 -20.47 -58.58 -15.28
CA CYS A 925 -19.94 -59.84 -15.76
C CYS A 925 -19.77 -59.80 -17.27
N GLU A 926 -18.77 -60.51 -17.79
CA GLU A 926 -18.59 -60.65 -19.24
C GLU A 926 -19.74 -61.48 -19.81
N ARG A 927 -20.24 -61.11 -20.99
CA ARG A 927 -21.39 -61.82 -21.58
C ARG A 927 -21.06 -63.22 -22.03
N ASP A 928 -19.87 -63.38 -22.61
CA ASP A 928 -19.42 -64.64 -23.19
C ASP A 928 -18.67 -65.51 -22.15
N ASN A 929 -18.25 -64.92 -21.03
CA ASN A 929 -17.76 -65.63 -19.84
C ASN A 929 -18.37 -65.08 -18.53
N PRO A 930 -19.59 -65.52 -18.12
CA PRO A 930 -20.25 -65.03 -16.91
C PRO A 930 -19.59 -65.42 -15.57
N GLU A 931 -18.42 -66.07 -15.56
CA GLU A 931 -17.59 -66.26 -14.36
C GLU A 931 -16.49 -65.19 -14.24
N ASN A 932 -16.18 -64.45 -15.31
CA ASN A 932 -15.39 -63.22 -15.28
C ASN A 932 -16.33 -62.06 -14.90
N CYS A 933 -16.23 -61.59 -13.66
CA CYS A 933 -16.99 -60.45 -13.15
C CYS A 933 -16.15 -59.60 -12.21
N ASP A 934 -16.43 -58.30 -12.18
CA ASP A 934 -15.92 -57.38 -11.16
C ASP A 934 -17.04 -56.50 -10.59
N THR A 935 -16.78 -55.86 -9.44
CA THR A 935 -17.76 -55.12 -8.65
C THR A 935 -17.29 -53.74 -8.26
N ALA A 936 -18.11 -52.73 -8.53
CA ALA A 936 -17.88 -51.33 -8.18
C ALA A 936 -19.09 -50.69 -7.49
N THR A 937 -18.88 -49.52 -6.91
CA THR A 937 -19.87 -48.78 -6.14
C THR A 937 -20.17 -47.45 -6.81
N VAL A 938 -21.44 -47.16 -7.10
CA VAL A 938 -21.85 -45.79 -7.41
C VAL A 938 -22.32 -45.07 -6.16
N THR A 939 -21.73 -43.89 -5.92
CA THR A 939 -22.06 -42.99 -4.82
C THR A 939 -22.86 -41.80 -5.35
N VAL A 940 -24.05 -41.57 -4.79
CA VAL A 940 -24.90 -40.42 -5.09
C VAL A 940 -25.09 -39.59 -3.83
N ILE A 941 -24.66 -38.33 -3.85
CA ILE A 941 -24.92 -37.38 -2.78
C ILE A 941 -26.17 -36.56 -3.10
N ILE A 942 -27.14 -36.59 -2.19
CA ILE A 942 -28.36 -35.79 -2.23
C ILE A 942 -28.14 -34.57 -1.34
N GLU A 943 -27.97 -33.40 -1.94
CA GLU A 943 -27.69 -32.15 -1.21
C GLU A 943 -28.97 -31.52 -0.64
N GLU A 944 -28.87 -30.98 0.58
CA GLU A 944 -29.88 -30.08 1.16
C GLU A 944 -29.83 -28.66 0.58
N ILE A 945 -30.92 -27.90 0.77
CA ILE A 945 -30.96 -26.47 0.47
C ILE A 945 -30.52 -25.73 1.74
N GLU A 946 -29.32 -25.17 1.72
CA GLU A 946 -28.69 -24.49 2.85
C GLU A 946 -28.33 -23.05 2.46
N VAL A 947 -28.70 -22.09 3.30
CA VAL A 947 -28.25 -20.70 3.18
C VAL A 947 -26.89 -20.55 3.87
N ASN A 948 -25.84 -20.10 3.17
CA ASN A 948 -24.56 -19.82 3.82
C ASN A 948 -24.71 -18.65 4.81
N GLN A 949 -24.20 -18.79 6.03
CA GLN A 949 -24.44 -17.81 7.10
C GLN A 949 -23.44 -16.63 7.12
N MET A 950 -22.69 -16.41 6.03
CA MET A 950 -21.65 -15.37 5.95
C MET A 950 -21.64 -14.71 4.56
N VAL A 951 -21.46 -13.38 4.54
CA VAL A 951 -21.26 -12.55 3.34
C VAL A 951 -20.12 -11.58 3.60
N THR A 952 -19.18 -11.49 2.67
CA THR A 952 -18.00 -10.60 2.68
C THR A 952 -17.91 -9.90 1.33
N PRO A 953 -18.63 -8.79 1.11
CA PRO A 953 -18.59 -8.02 -0.13
C PRO A 953 -17.34 -7.11 -0.12
N ASN A 954 -16.18 -7.71 -0.42
CA ASN A 954 -14.86 -7.07 -0.44
C ASN A 954 -14.21 -7.09 -1.83
N GLY A 955 -14.77 -7.82 -2.80
CA GLY A 955 -14.26 -7.95 -4.17
C GLY A 955 -13.30 -9.11 -4.41
N ASP A 956 -13.07 -9.99 -3.43
CA ASP A 956 -12.12 -11.13 -3.55
C ASP A 956 -12.72 -12.39 -4.22
N LEU A 957 -13.96 -12.30 -4.70
CA LEU A 957 -14.79 -13.35 -5.31
C LEU A 957 -15.21 -14.47 -4.34
N LYS A 958 -14.99 -14.35 -3.02
CA LYS A 958 -15.34 -15.34 -2.00
C LYS A 958 -16.38 -14.79 -1.02
N ASN A 959 -17.62 -15.27 -1.17
CA ASN A 959 -18.79 -14.83 -0.40
C ASN A 959 -19.17 -13.35 -0.60
N ASP A 960 -18.76 -12.73 -1.71
CA ASP A 960 -19.20 -11.38 -2.14
C ASP A 960 -20.73 -11.21 -2.20
N PHE A 961 -21.44 -12.33 -2.37
CA PHE A 961 -22.88 -12.42 -2.24
C PHE A 961 -23.28 -13.65 -1.41
N LEU A 962 -24.50 -13.61 -0.88
CA LEU A 962 -25.08 -14.72 -0.13
C LEU A 962 -25.31 -15.93 -1.03
N PHE A 963 -24.44 -16.92 -0.96
CA PHE A 963 -24.59 -18.16 -1.72
C PHE A 963 -25.58 -19.12 -1.02
N ILE A 964 -26.56 -19.63 -1.75
CA ILE A 964 -27.52 -20.64 -1.26
C ILE A 964 -27.25 -21.97 -1.95
N ARG A 965 -26.86 -23.00 -1.22
CA ARG A 965 -26.65 -24.36 -1.76
C ARG A 965 -27.98 -24.93 -2.26
N GLY A 966 -27.92 -25.70 -3.34
CA GLY A 966 -29.11 -26.32 -3.94
C GLY A 966 -30.11 -25.34 -4.59
N VAL A 967 -29.79 -24.05 -4.77
CA VAL A 967 -30.75 -23.03 -5.27
C VAL A 967 -31.37 -23.38 -6.64
N SER A 968 -30.63 -24.11 -7.50
CA SER A 968 -31.11 -24.60 -8.80
C SER A 968 -32.32 -25.53 -8.70
N LYS A 969 -32.55 -26.13 -7.54
CA LYS A 969 -33.64 -27.08 -7.23
C LYS A 969 -34.92 -26.36 -6.78
N ILE A 970 -34.94 -25.02 -6.82
CA ILE A 970 -36.05 -24.18 -6.34
C ILE A 970 -36.86 -23.61 -7.50
N LYS A 971 -38.18 -23.87 -7.49
CA LYS A 971 -39.13 -23.39 -8.52
C LYS A 971 -39.50 -21.92 -8.37
N SER A 972 -39.64 -21.48 -7.13
CA SER A 972 -39.84 -20.08 -6.78
C SER A 972 -39.34 -19.80 -5.38
N SER A 973 -38.86 -18.59 -5.13
CA SER A 973 -38.40 -18.19 -3.80
C SER A 973 -38.71 -16.73 -3.48
N THR A 974 -38.68 -16.39 -2.20
CA THR A 974 -38.69 -15.04 -1.69
C THR A 974 -37.78 -14.98 -0.47
N LEU A 975 -36.66 -14.24 -0.61
CA LEU A 975 -35.70 -13.98 0.45
C LEU A 975 -35.96 -12.58 1.02
N GLN A 976 -36.14 -12.49 2.34
CA GLN A 976 -36.25 -11.23 3.07
C GLN A 976 -35.17 -11.17 4.15
N ILE A 977 -34.48 -10.04 4.27
CA ILE A 977 -33.41 -9.85 5.28
C ILE A 977 -33.75 -8.65 6.13
N PHE A 978 -33.57 -8.78 7.44
CA PHE A 978 -33.96 -7.83 8.47
C PHE A 978 -32.75 -7.43 9.31
N ASN A 979 -32.66 -6.15 9.64
CA ASN A 979 -31.68 -5.65 10.61
C ASN A 979 -32.13 -5.93 12.07
N ARG A 980 -31.25 -5.63 13.04
CA ARG A 980 -31.50 -5.80 14.49
C ARG A 980 -32.75 -5.13 15.06
N TRP A 981 -33.39 -4.21 14.33
CA TRP A 981 -34.63 -3.54 14.72
C TRP A 981 -35.89 -4.17 14.09
N GLY A 982 -35.74 -5.28 13.35
CA GLY A 982 -36.83 -5.95 12.65
C GLY A 982 -37.29 -5.23 11.37
N VAL A 983 -36.46 -4.33 10.83
CA VAL A 983 -36.76 -3.60 9.59
C VAL A 983 -36.17 -4.34 8.41
N ALA A 984 -36.99 -4.62 7.39
CA ALA A 984 -36.56 -5.28 6.16
C ALA A 984 -35.62 -4.38 5.35
N VAL A 985 -34.37 -4.83 5.18
CA VAL A 985 -33.30 -4.17 4.41
C VAL A 985 -33.13 -4.74 3.00
N TYR A 986 -33.65 -5.95 2.75
CA TYR A 986 -33.69 -6.58 1.42
C TYR A 986 -34.96 -7.42 1.28
N GLU A 987 -35.55 -7.42 0.07
CA GLU A 987 -36.57 -8.37 -0.37
C GLU A 987 -36.32 -8.73 -1.84
N GLY A 988 -35.98 -9.98 -2.11
CA GLY A 988 -35.72 -10.53 -3.44
C GLY A 988 -36.61 -11.73 -3.74
N LYS A 989 -36.87 -12.01 -5.03
CA LYS A 989 -37.73 -13.13 -5.48
C LYS A 989 -37.09 -13.92 -6.60
N ASN A 990 -37.19 -15.24 -6.55
CA ASN A 990 -36.50 -16.18 -7.45
C ASN A 990 -34.97 -15.97 -7.38
N TYR A 991 -34.42 -16.15 -6.18
CA TYR A 991 -32.99 -16.19 -5.93
C TYR A 991 -32.33 -17.30 -6.74
N ASP A 992 -31.17 -17.06 -7.36
CA ASP A 992 -30.57 -18.01 -8.31
C ASP A 992 -29.03 -18.15 -8.25
N ASN A 993 -28.35 -17.50 -7.28
CA ASN A 993 -26.88 -17.40 -7.16
C ASN A 993 -26.14 -16.80 -8.39
N VAL A 994 -26.83 -16.27 -9.42
CA VAL A 994 -26.20 -15.83 -10.68
C VAL A 994 -26.64 -14.43 -11.11
N ARG A 995 -27.95 -14.20 -11.28
CA ARG A 995 -28.50 -12.92 -11.76
C ARG A 995 -29.27 -12.17 -10.69
N ASN A 996 -29.77 -12.89 -9.69
CA ASN A 996 -30.57 -12.36 -8.62
C ASN A 996 -30.04 -12.85 -7.28
N VAL A 997 -29.12 -12.05 -6.74
CA VAL A 997 -28.39 -12.30 -5.51
C VAL A 997 -28.58 -11.17 -4.49
N PHE A 998 -28.11 -11.40 -3.27
CA PHE A 998 -27.92 -10.41 -2.23
C PHE A 998 -26.41 -10.21 -2.02
N ASP A 999 -25.94 -9.07 -2.52
CA ASP A 999 -24.57 -8.56 -2.58
C ASP A 999 -24.20 -7.69 -1.35
N GLY A 1000 -24.88 -7.90 -0.22
CA GLY A 1000 -24.76 -7.04 0.96
C GLY A 1000 -25.39 -5.65 0.84
N ARG A 1001 -25.95 -5.25 -0.33
CA ARG A 1001 -26.55 -3.92 -0.53
C ARG A 1001 -28.03 -3.86 -0.11
N SER A 1002 -28.42 -2.72 0.47
CA SER A 1002 -29.79 -2.43 0.89
C SER A 1002 -30.70 -2.24 -0.34
N ARG A 1003 -31.79 -3.03 -0.43
CA ARG A 1003 -32.82 -2.91 -1.47
C ARG A 1003 -34.25 -2.79 -0.88
N GLY A 1004 -34.35 -2.58 0.43
CA GLY A 1004 -35.60 -2.42 1.18
C GLY A 1004 -36.21 -1.01 1.10
N ARG A 1005 -37.48 -0.87 1.51
CA ARG A 1005 -38.21 0.42 1.56
C ARG A 1005 -37.93 1.28 2.80
N SER A 1006 -36.89 0.97 3.57
CA SER A 1006 -36.54 1.68 4.81
C SER A 1006 -35.64 2.89 4.56
N SER A 1007 -35.44 3.72 5.59
CA SER A 1007 -34.75 5.03 5.52
C SER A 1007 -33.22 4.97 5.40
N LEU A 1008 -32.68 3.90 4.81
CA LEU A 1008 -31.29 3.84 4.34
C LEU A 1008 -31.29 4.18 2.85
N SER A 1009 -30.22 4.77 2.33
CA SER A 1009 -30.10 4.98 0.88
C SER A 1009 -30.19 3.63 0.15
N VAL A 1010 -30.91 3.64 -0.97
CA VAL A 1010 -31.17 2.42 -1.76
C VAL A 1010 -29.93 2.13 -2.60
N ASN A 1011 -29.44 0.89 -2.53
CA ASN A 1011 -28.19 0.36 -3.09
C ASN A 1011 -26.90 0.61 -2.27
N ASP A 1012 -26.95 1.26 -1.11
CA ASP A 1012 -25.78 1.34 -0.22
C ASP A 1012 -25.47 -0.04 0.40
N TYR A 1013 -24.19 -0.35 0.59
CA TYR A 1013 -23.76 -1.53 1.35
C TYR A 1013 -24.20 -1.43 2.81
N LEU A 1014 -24.77 -2.51 3.34
CA LEU A 1014 -25.17 -2.58 4.74
C LEU A 1014 -23.94 -2.52 5.67
N PRO A 1015 -24.09 -1.96 6.89
CA PRO A 1015 -23.03 -2.01 7.90
C PRO A 1015 -22.72 -3.45 8.34
N ALA A 1016 -21.47 -3.70 8.71
CA ALA A 1016 -21.07 -5.00 9.27
C ALA A 1016 -21.89 -5.35 10.52
N GLY A 1017 -22.23 -6.64 10.68
CA GLY A 1017 -23.02 -7.13 11.80
C GLY A 1017 -23.92 -8.31 11.45
N VAL A 1018 -24.74 -8.70 12.44
CA VAL A 1018 -25.67 -9.83 12.34
C VAL A 1018 -27.04 -9.36 11.83
N TYR A 1019 -27.53 -10.02 10.78
CA TYR A 1019 -28.85 -9.82 10.18
C TYR A 1019 -29.65 -11.12 10.26
N PHE A 1020 -30.97 -11.01 10.30
CA PHE A 1020 -31.87 -12.17 10.32
C PHE A 1020 -32.55 -12.32 8.97
N TYR A 1021 -32.59 -13.53 8.41
CA TYR A 1021 -33.27 -13.79 7.14
C TYR A 1021 -34.53 -14.65 7.30
N ILE A 1022 -35.41 -14.51 6.31
CA ILE A 1022 -36.54 -15.41 6.07
C ILE A 1022 -36.49 -15.80 4.60
N PHE A 1023 -36.16 -17.06 4.33
CA PHE A 1023 -36.09 -17.63 3.00
C PHE A 1023 -37.28 -18.57 2.78
N ASN A 1024 -38.28 -18.08 2.04
CA ASN A 1024 -39.40 -18.91 1.61
C ASN A 1024 -39.10 -19.47 0.24
N TYR A 1025 -39.24 -20.78 0.04
CA TYR A 1025 -38.96 -21.43 -1.25
C TYR A 1025 -39.93 -22.56 -1.54
N GLU A 1026 -40.11 -22.87 -2.82
CA GLU A 1026 -41.00 -23.94 -3.30
C GLU A 1026 -40.21 -24.94 -4.16
N THR A 1027 -40.28 -26.22 -3.82
CA THR A 1027 -39.76 -27.36 -4.59
C THR A 1027 -40.91 -28.24 -5.07
N GLU A 1028 -40.66 -29.34 -5.79
CA GLU A 1028 -41.71 -30.34 -6.11
C GLU A 1028 -42.40 -30.90 -4.85
N LYS A 1029 -41.69 -30.93 -3.71
CA LYS A 1029 -42.22 -31.43 -2.42
C LYS A 1029 -43.19 -30.46 -1.72
N GLY A 1030 -43.23 -29.18 -2.13
CA GLY A 1030 -44.10 -28.15 -1.57
C GLY A 1030 -43.35 -26.87 -1.18
N SER A 1031 -44.00 -26.04 -0.36
CA SER A 1031 -43.44 -24.77 0.14
C SER A 1031 -42.78 -24.94 1.51
N PHE A 1032 -41.58 -24.39 1.64
CA PHE A 1032 -40.73 -24.43 2.82
C PHE A 1032 -40.35 -23.00 3.25
N THR A 1033 -39.99 -22.84 4.52
CA THR A 1033 -39.48 -21.59 5.09
C THR A 1033 -38.28 -21.91 5.95
N ASP A 1034 -37.13 -21.38 5.57
CA ASP A 1034 -35.91 -21.41 6.37
C ASP A 1034 -35.64 -20.01 6.97
N THR A 1035 -35.10 -19.97 8.19
CA THR A 1035 -34.85 -18.73 8.94
C THR A 1035 -33.67 -18.88 9.91
N ASP A 1036 -32.61 -18.12 9.72
CA ASP A 1036 -31.50 -18.02 10.69
C ASP A 1036 -30.81 -16.64 10.60
N TYR A 1037 -29.61 -16.53 11.16
CA TYR A 1037 -28.80 -15.31 11.21
C TYR A 1037 -27.59 -15.36 10.28
N ILE A 1038 -27.55 -14.47 9.29
CA ILE A 1038 -26.35 -14.21 8.49
C ILE A 1038 -25.48 -13.14 9.14
N TYR A 1039 -24.17 -13.33 9.06
CA TYR A 1039 -23.17 -12.31 9.39
C TYR A 1039 -22.68 -11.62 8.11
N ILE A 1040 -22.71 -10.29 8.09
CA ILE A 1040 -22.10 -9.49 7.03
C ILE A 1040 -20.84 -8.84 7.63
N SER A 1041 -19.69 -9.09 7.02
CA SER A 1041 -18.48 -8.27 7.21
C SER A 1041 -18.20 -7.53 5.91
N ARG A 1042 -17.38 -6.48 5.98
CA ARG A 1042 -16.50 -6.14 4.86
C ARG A 1042 -15.14 -6.74 5.15
#